data_AF-A0A7W7D3Z6-F1
#
_entry.id   AF-A0A7W7D3Z6-F1
#
_cell.length_a   1.000
_cell.length_b   1.000
_cell.length_c   1.000
_cell.angle_alpha   90.00
_cell.angle_beta   90.00
_cell.angle_gamma   90.00
#
_symmetry.space_group_name_H-M   'P 1'
#
loop_
_entity.id
_entity.type
_entity.pdbx_description
1 polymer ?
#
loop_
_entity_poly.entity_id
_entity_poly.type
_entity_poly.pdbx_seq_one_letter_code
_entity_poly.pdbx_strand_id
1 'polypeptide(L)'
;MSSETAPAFDTPFERTPPSNIEAEQSVLGGMLLSKDAIADVVEVLRADDFYRPAHQIVYDAILDLYGRGEPADSVTIFNELSRRGELGRVGGGTYVHTLTNVVPTAANAGYYAKIVREQAVLRRLIEAGTRIVSYGYGGNNEEVDDLVDRAQAEIYAVTDRRTSEDYRPLSEIMPGALDEIEAIGSRSGQMVGVPTGFQDLDALMNGLHPGQMIVVAARPAIGKSTLGLDFARSAAIRHHMTTVVFSLEMSRNEITMRLLSAEARVSLQTMRSGTMNDDDWTRLARRMSEVAEAPLFIDDSPNMSMMEIRAKCRRLKQRHDLRFVIVDYLQLMSSPKRTESRQQEVSEISRALKLLAKELEVPVIAISQLNRGPEQRTDKRPQVSDLRESGCLTADTRILRADTGSEVSLGELLESGARNIPVWSLDEGLRLVPRVMTHVFSSGVKEVFRLRMKSGRRIDATGNHPFMTYEGWRPLDDLRPGVRVAVPRHVPAPKNLNEWPDDKVIVLAHMIGDGSFVRRQPIRYASKDEACLDTMTRAVKHFGITAVQDDYAEARVTTLRLPSPYRLTHGKRNPIASWLDSLGLFGLRSHEKFIPEGVFSLPRRKIALFLRHLWATDGCVWWDEKSSQSRIYYSSTSRRLVDDVARLLLRFNVMTRLKETRKGDHKVCYQLHIYGAENQLRFLDEVGVHGERSRHAVQCADELRDRRTNANVDTVPREVWSRVRGIMHEKGMTHRQFAAALETQFCGSTMWKHAPSRERLSRVAAVLDDAGLEMLATNDVFWDEVASVESLGEQPVYDATVPGTHNFVANGISVHNSIEQDADVVILLHREDAYERESPRAGEADLIVAKHRNGPTATVTVAFQGHYSRFVDMAPH
;
A
#
# COMPACT_ATOMS: atom_id res chain seq x y z
N MET A 1 -24.19 -3.92 72.05
CA MET A 1 -25.24 -2.99 71.59
C MET A 1 -24.76 -1.57 71.84
N SER A 2 -24.09 -0.99 70.84
CA SER A 2 -23.89 0.46 70.68
C SER A 2 -23.64 0.68 69.19
N SER A 3 -24.44 1.55 68.59
CA SER A 3 -24.64 1.78 67.17
C SER A 3 -23.50 2.56 66.52
N GLU A 4 -22.87 2.00 65.47
CA GLU A 4 -22.17 2.80 64.46
C GLU A 4 -23.11 3.01 63.28
N THR A 5 -23.57 4.25 63.15
CA THR A 5 -24.30 4.79 62.01
C THR A 5 -23.42 4.81 60.77
N ALA A 6 -23.79 4.02 59.75
CA ALA A 6 -23.26 4.15 58.41
C ALA A 6 -23.62 5.54 57.82
N PRO A 7 -22.72 6.21 57.08
CA PRO A 7 -23.06 7.48 56.45
C PRO A 7 -24.10 7.23 55.36
N ALA A 8 -25.19 7.99 55.42
CA ALA A 8 -26.19 8.03 54.38
C ALA A 8 -25.56 8.58 53.09
N PHE A 9 -25.55 7.77 52.03
CA PHE A 9 -25.33 8.29 50.68
C PHE A 9 -26.58 9.07 50.28
N ASP A 10 -26.45 10.40 50.33
CA ASP A 10 -27.45 11.33 49.84
C ASP A 10 -27.79 11.04 48.36
N THR A 11 -29.06 11.25 48.03
CA THR A 11 -29.75 11.08 46.74
C THR A 11 -28.97 11.46 45.46
N PRO A 12 -29.27 10.82 44.31
CA PRO A 12 -28.58 11.08 43.05
C PRO A 12 -28.91 12.49 42.53
N PHE A 13 -27.88 13.30 42.36
CA PHE A 13 -28.00 14.60 41.70
C PHE A 13 -28.53 14.42 40.26
N GLU A 14 -29.62 15.10 39.90
CA GLU A 14 -29.90 15.50 38.52
C GLU A 14 -28.81 16.49 38.07
N ARG A 15 -27.64 15.98 37.65
CA ARG A 15 -26.62 16.79 36.97
C ARG A 15 -26.93 16.78 35.48
N THR A 16 -27.36 17.92 34.95
CA THR A 16 -27.45 18.12 33.50
C THR A 16 -26.04 18.12 32.90
N PRO A 17 -25.81 17.48 31.73
CA PRO A 17 -24.52 17.50 31.07
C PRO A 17 -24.00 18.93 30.83
N PRO A 18 -22.68 19.18 31.01
CA PRO A 18 -22.06 20.48 30.74
C PRO A 18 -22.39 21.01 29.33
N SER A 19 -22.99 22.19 29.27
CA SER A 19 -23.38 22.84 28.01
C SER A 19 -23.52 24.34 28.20
N ASN A 20 -23.37 25.09 27.10
CA ASN A 20 -23.65 26.53 27.07
C ASN A 20 -24.39 26.86 25.77
N ILE A 21 -25.73 26.92 25.86
CA ILE A 21 -26.60 27.11 24.70
C ILE A 21 -26.42 28.49 24.07
N GLU A 22 -26.19 29.53 24.88
CA GLU A 22 -25.98 30.89 24.39
C GLU A 22 -24.69 31.01 23.57
N ALA A 23 -23.62 30.32 24.01
CA ALA A 23 -22.38 30.23 23.26
C ALA A 23 -22.58 29.46 21.93
N GLU A 24 -23.30 28.34 21.95
CA GLU A 24 -23.62 27.59 20.72
C GLU A 24 -24.42 28.44 19.72
N GLN A 25 -25.42 29.18 20.18
CA GLN A 25 -26.20 30.10 19.35
C GLN A 25 -25.33 31.24 18.80
N SER A 26 -24.42 31.77 19.63
CA SER A 26 -23.48 32.83 19.23
C SER A 26 -22.46 32.37 18.20
N VAL A 27 -22.01 31.12 18.27
CA VAL A 27 -21.13 30.50 17.26
C VAL A 27 -21.87 30.39 15.93
N LEU A 28 -23.03 29.74 15.91
CA LEU A 28 -23.79 29.51 14.67
C LEU A 28 -24.24 30.82 14.03
N GLY A 29 -24.74 31.76 14.81
CA GLY A 29 -25.12 33.07 14.27
C GLY A 29 -23.91 33.88 13.78
N GLY A 30 -22.74 33.75 14.41
CA GLY A 30 -21.51 34.39 13.95
C GLY A 30 -21.06 33.85 12.59
N MET A 31 -21.16 32.51 12.42
CA MET A 31 -20.90 31.83 11.15
C MET A 31 -21.89 32.26 10.04
N LEU A 32 -23.16 32.49 10.37
CA LEU A 32 -24.18 32.97 9.42
C LEU A 32 -23.97 34.44 9.02
N LEU A 33 -23.25 35.22 9.82
CA LEU A 33 -23.00 36.65 9.59
C LEU A 33 -21.68 36.91 8.85
N SER A 34 -20.67 36.05 9.02
CA SER A 34 -19.35 36.25 8.43
C SER A 34 -18.71 34.94 7.98
N LYS A 35 -18.17 34.96 6.77
CA LYS A 35 -17.37 33.86 6.20
C LYS A 35 -16.09 33.61 6.99
N ASP A 36 -15.45 34.66 7.50
CA ASP A 36 -14.20 34.53 8.27
C ASP A 36 -14.46 33.84 9.61
N ALA A 37 -15.62 34.09 10.22
CA ALA A 37 -16.05 33.39 11.43
C ALA A 37 -16.25 31.88 11.20
N ILE A 38 -16.62 31.45 9.98
CA ILE A 38 -16.70 30.02 9.65
C ILE A 38 -15.30 29.39 9.71
N ALA A 39 -14.28 30.05 9.16
CA ALA A 39 -12.90 29.56 9.18
C ALA A 39 -12.39 29.41 10.62
N ASP A 40 -12.54 30.45 11.45
CA ASP A 40 -12.09 30.45 12.85
C ASP A 40 -12.78 29.36 13.68
N VAL A 41 -14.07 29.11 13.44
CA VAL A 41 -14.86 28.13 14.21
C VAL A 41 -14.51 26.69 13.80
N VAL A 42 -14.28 26.42 12.52
CA VAL A 42 -13.91 25.08 12.01
C VAL A 42 -12.58 24.58 12.60
N GLU A 43 -11.67 25.51 12.91
CA GLU A 43 -10.42 25.22 13.60
C GLU A 43 -10.59 24.78 15.04
N VAL A 44 -11.74 25.05 15.67
CA VAL A 44 -11.98 24.79 17.09
C VAL A 44 -13.02 23.69 17.33
N LEU A 45 -14.09 23.64 16.53
CA LEU A 45 -15.26 22.79 16.77
C LEU A 45 -15.51 21.74 15.69
N ARG A 46 -16.14 20.63 16.11
CA ARG A 46 -16.81 19.64 15.25
C ARG A 46 -18.32 19.67 15.51
N ALA A 47 -19.11 19.07 14.63
CA ALA A 47 -20.56 18.94 14.81
C ALA A 47 -20.90 18.31 16.17
N ASP A 48 -20.24 17.20 16.53
CA ASP A 48 -20.47 16.49 17.80
C ASP A 48 -20.11 17.30 19.07
N ASP A 49 -19.40 18.44 18.93
CA ASP A 49 -19.11 19.31 20.07
C ASP A 49 -20.33 20.13 20.52
N PHE A 50 -21.36 20.29 19.68
CA PHE A 50 -22.60 20.96 20.08
C PHE A 50 -23.47 20.02 20.92
N TYR A 51 -24.01 20.53 22.04
CA TYR A 51 -24.90 19.78 22.90
C TYR A 51 -26.26 19.53 22.26
N ARG A 52 -26.80 20.52 21.56
CA ARG A 52 -28.12 20.41 20.92
C ARG A 52 -28.00 19.78 19.54
N PRO A 53 -28.71 18.67 19.26
CA PRO A 53 -28.73 18.07 17.92
C PRO A 53 -29.16 19.04 16.82
N ALA A 54 -30.07 19.97 17.12
CA ALA A 54 -30.45 21.04 16.20
C ALA A 54 -29.25 21.90 15.75
N HIS A 55 -28.33 22.20 16.67
CA HIS A 55 -27.14 23.00 16.38
C HIS A 55 -26.11 22.21 15.58
N GLN A 56 -25.99 20.91 15.80
CA GLN A 56 -25.17 20.01 14.97
C GLN A 56 -25.61 20.06 13.51
N ILE A 57 -26.93 19.92 13.28
CA ILE A 57 -27.54 19.96 11.95
C ILE A 57 -27.29 21.31 11.25
N VAL A 58 -27.47 22.43 11.97
CA VAL A 58 -27.18 23.76 11.41
C VAL A 58 -25.70 23.91 11.09
N TYR A 59 -24.80 23.46 11.97
CA TYR A 59 -23.36 23.51 11.76
C TYR A 59 -22.95 22.74 10.50
N ASP A 60 -23.40 21.50 10.34
CA ASP A 60 -23.12 20.67 9.16
C ASP A 60 -23.64 21.30 7.87
N ALA A 61 -24.85 21.88 7.90
CA ALA A 61 -25.40 22.59 6.74
C ALA A 61 -24.55 23.82 6.37
N ILE A 62 -24.02 24.57 7.35
CA ILE A 62 -23.08 25.68 7.12
C ILE A 62 -21.79 25.18 6.48
N LEU A 63 -21.20 24.10 6.98
CA LEU A 63 -19.98 23.53 6.43
C LEU A 63 -20.16 23.01 5.00
N ASP A 64 -21.29 22.37 4.71
CA ASP A 64 -21.57 21.84 3.38
C ASP A 64 -21.76 22.95 2.33
N LEU A 65 -22.39 24.07 2.69
CA LEU A 65 -22.47 25.24 1.80
C LEU A 65 -21.09 25.88 1.61
N TYR A 66 -20.35 26.06 2.71
CA TYR A 66 -19.00 26.62 2.69
C TYR A 66 -18.03 25.79 1.85
N GLY A 67 -18.08 24.45 1.96
CA GLY A 67 -17.25 23.51 1.19
C GLY A 67 -17.57 23.49 -0.30
N ARG A 68 -18.82 23.84 -0.69
CA ARG A 68 -19.22 24.07 -2.10
C ARG A 68 -18.83 25.45 -2.62
N GLY A 69 -18.29 26.32 -1.78
CA GLY A 69 -17.99 27.71 -2.10
C GLY A 69 -19.23 28.62 -2.17
N GLU A 70 -20.36 28.17 -1.65
CA GLU A 70 -21.61 28.94 -1.57
C GLU A 70 -21.65 29.76 -0.26
N PRO A 71 -22.26 30.96 -0.25
CA PRO A 71 -22.40 31.75 0.97
C PRO A 71 -23.37 31.05 1.94
N ALA A 72 -22.96 30.89 3.20
CA ALA A 72 -23.78 30.33 4.26
C ALA A 72 -24.40 31.47 5.09
N ASP A 73 -25.56 31.96 4.65
CA ASP A 73 -26.36 32.97 5.34
C ASP A 73 -27.72 32.39 5.76
N SER A 74 -28.52 33.19 6.47
CA SER A 74 -29.83 32.72 6.99
C SER A 74 -30.79 32.22 5.89
N VAL A 75 -30.69 32.73 4.66
CA VAL A 75 -31.56 32.35 3.54
C VAL A 75 -31.06 31.08 2.88
N THR A 76 -29.75 30.97 2.61
CA THR A 76 -29.18 29.78 1.99
C THR A 76 -29.27 28.57 2.91
N ILE A 77 -29.06 28.76 4.22
CA ILE A 77 -29.24 27.70 5.22
C ILE A 77 -30.69 27.27 5.35
N PHE A 78 -31.63 28.22 5.33
CA PHE A 78 -33.06 27.88 5.32
C PHE A 78 -33.42 27.00 4.11
N ASN A 79 -32.96 27.37 2.92
CA ASN A 79 -33.21 26.60 1.70
C ASN A 79 -32.55 25.22 1.74
N GLU A 80 -31.32 25.14 2.23
CA GLU A 80 -30.58 23.88 2.31
C GLU A 80 -31.21 22.92 3.35
N LEU A 81 -31.60 23.41 4.53
CA LEU A 81 -32.31 22.62 5.53
C LEU A 81 -33.70 22.18 5.06
N SER A 82 -34.38 23.01 4.26
CA SER A 82 -35.67 22.66 3.63
C SER A 82 -35.50 21.56 2.59
N ARG A 83 -34.47 21.67 1.74
CA ARG A 83 -34.14 20.66 0.72
C ARG A 83 -33.80 19.30 1.34
N ARG A 84 -33.15 19.29 2.51
CA ARG A 84 -32.82 18.07 3.27
C ARG A 84 -33.99 17.50 4.06
N GLY A 85 -35.11 18.22 4.19
CA GLY A 85 -36.22 17.83 5.04
C GLY A 85 -35.93 17.93 6.54
N GLU A 86 -34.91 18.69 6.94
CA GLU A 86 -34.44 18.79 8.33
C GLU A 86 -34.89 20.07 9.04
N LEU A 87 -35.50 21.02 8.32
CA LEU A 87 -35.96 22.30 8.86
C LEU A 87 -36.85 22.16 10.12
N GLY A 88 -37.73 21.14 10.15
CA GLY A 88 -38.57 20.86 11.31
C GLY A 88 -37.78 20.44 12.56
N ARG A 89 -36.64 19.75 12.38
CA ARG A 89 -35.77 19.26 13.48
C ARG A 89 -34.94 20.38 14.11
N VAL A 90 -34.75 21.48 13.39
CA VAL A 90 -33.97 22.65 13.83
C VAL A 90 -34.85 23.70 14.53
N GLY A 91 -36.18 23.55 14.52
CA GLY A 91 -37.12 24.52 15.11
C GLY A 91 -37.72 25.51 14.10
N GLY A 92 -37.66 25.19 12.79
CA GLY A 92 -38.25 26.00 11.72
C GLY A 92 -37.39 27.17 11.27
N GLY A 93 -37.81 27.85 10.21
CA GLY A 93 -37.07 29.00 9.65
C GLY A 93 -36.94 30.18 10.60
N THR A 94 -37.90 30.34 11.52
CA THR A 94 -37.85 31.34 12.58
C THR A 94 -36.63 31.16 13.49
N TYR A 95 -36.21 29.92 13.76
CA TYR A 95 -35.06 29.67 14.62
C TYR A 95 -33.73 30.06 13.96
N VAL A 96 -33.58 29.84 12.65
CA VAL A 96 -32.39 30.25 11.89
C VAL A 96 -32.20 31.77 11.94
N HIS A 97 -33.29 32.54 11.81
CA HIS A 97 -33.24 33.99 11.97
C HIS A 97 -32.94 34.42 13.42
N THR A 98 -33.43 33.68 14.42
CA THR A 98 -33.07 33.93 15.82
C THR A 98 -31.57 33.78 16.05
N LEU A 99 -30.92 32.76 15.47
CA LEU A 99 -29.47 32.56 15.59
C LEU A 99 -28.69 33.79 15.13
N THR A 100 -29.09 34.39 13.99
CA THR A 100 -28.47 35.62 13.48
C THR A 100 -28.64 36.82 14.41
N ASN A 101 -29.75 36.91 15.14
CA ASN A 101 -30.05 38.03 16.04
C ASN A 101 -29.43 37.92 17.44
N VAL A 102 -29.05 36.71 17.87
CA VAL A 102 -28.47 36.48 19.20
C VAL A 102 -27.02 36.97 19.30
N VAL A 103 -26.32 37.12 18.18
CA VAL A 103 -24.86 37.35 18.17
C VAL A 103 -24.54 38.83 18.29
N PRO A 104 -23.81 39.26 19.33
CA PRO A 104 -23.42 40.67 19.48
C PRO A 104 -22.44 41.13 18.39
N THR A 105 -21.52 40.25 17.95
CA THR A 105 -20.52 40.54 16.91
C THR A 105 -19.95 39.25 16.33
N ALA A 106 -19.89 39.13 15.00
CA ALA A 106 -19.36 37.94 14.33
C ALA A 106 -17.86 37.68 14.63
N ALA A 107 -17.08 38.73 14.90
CA ALA A 107 -15.65 38.64 15.23
C ALA A 107 -15.34 37.82 16.50
N ASN A 108 -16.32 37.64 17.39
CA ASN A 108 -16.14 36.90 18.64
C ASN A 108 -16.54 35.41 18.50
N ALA A 109 -16.93 34.94 17.31
CA ALA A 109 -17.34 33.55 17.10
C ALA A 109 -16.28 32.54 17.54
N GLY A 110 -15.00 32.80 17.26
CA GLY A 110 -13.88 31.96 17.70
C GLY A 110 -13.72 31.90 19.23
N TYR A 111 -14.06 32.97 19.96
CA TYR A 111 -14.07 32.96 21.42
C TYR A 111 -15.20 32.09 21.98
N TYR A 112 -16.42 32.23 21.46
CA TYR A 112 -17.55 31.39 21.86
C TYR A 112 -17.33 29.92 21.48
N ALA A 113 -16.63 29.65 20.37
CA ALA A 113 -16.28 28.31 19.96
C ALA A 113 -15.39 27.60 20.99
N LYS A 114 -14.46 28.32 21.63
CA LYS A 114 -13.64 27.78 22.73
C LYS A 114 -14.50 27.40 23.93
N ILE A 115 -15.50 28.21 24.29
CA ILE A 115 -16.44 27.90 25.37
C ILE A 115 -17.22 26.62 25.07
N VAL A 116 -17.77 26.49 23.87
CA VAL A 116 -18.50 25.26 23.45
C VAL A 116 -17.56 24.04 23.50
N ARG A 117 -16.31 24.20 23.05
CA ARG A 117 -15.31 23.13 23.06
C ARG A 117 -14.97 22.68 24.47
N GLU A 118 -14.79 23.60 25.41
CA GLU A 118 -14.56 23.29 26.83
C GLU A 118 -15.71 22.47 27.41
N GLN A 119 -16.96 22.87 27.14
CA GLN A 119 -18.13 22.11 27.58
C GLN A 119 -18.18 20.72 26.94
N ALA A 120 -17.85 20.59 25.65
CA ALA A 120 -17.79 19.31 24.96
C ALA A 120 -16.71 18.37 25.53
N VAL A 121 -15.55 18.90 25.91
CA VAL A 121 -14.48 18.14 26.59
C VAL A 121 -14.96 17.65 27.95
N LEU A 122 -15.64 18.50 28.73
CA LEU A 122 -16.22 18.10 30.02
C LEU A 122 -17.29 17.01 29.85
N ARG A 123 -18.14 17.09 28.81
CA ARG A 123 -19.11 16.02 28.49
C ARG A 123 -18.43 14.70 28.14
N ARG A 124 -17.44 14.72 27.25
CA ARG A 124 -16.68 13.52 26.86
C ARG A 124 -15.95 12.89 28.05
N LEU A 125 -15.44 13.70 28.98
CA LEU A 125 -14.84 13.20 30.22
C LEU A 125 -15.87 12.47 31.10
N ILE A 126 -17.08 13.01 31.23
CA ILE A 126 -18.17 12.35 31.98
C ILE A 126 -18.58 11.04 31.31
N GLU A 127 -18.71 11.03 29.98
CA GLU A 127 -19.04 9.82 29.21
C GLU A 127 -17.96 8.74 29.35
N ALA A 128 -16.68 9.11 29.20
CA ALA A 128 -15.54 8.20 29.41
C ALA A 128 -15.55 7.65 30.83
N GLY A 129 -15.75 8.50 31.84
CA GLY A 129 -15.88 8.09 33.24
C GLY A 129 -17.03 7.09 33.46
N THR A 130 -18.18 7.33 32.83
CA THR A 130 -19.35 6.45 32.91
C THR A 130 -19.08 5.08 32.26
N ARG A 131 -18.39 5.05 31.11
CA ARG A 131 -17.96 3.81 30.45
C ARG A 131 -16.97 3.04 31.31
N ILE A 132 -15.98 3.72 31.90
CA ILE A 132 -14.99 3.08 32.79
C ILE A 132 -15.68 2.46 34.00
N VAL A 133 -16.64 3.16 34.61
CA VAL A 133 -17.47 2.61 35.69
C VAL A 133 -18.24 1.37 35.21
N SER A 134 -18.82 1.42 33.99
CA SER A 134 -19.53 0.28 33.41
C SER A 134 -18.63 -0.94 33.18
N TYR A 135 -17.37 -0.73 32.79
CA TYR A 135 -16.38 -1.81 32.64
C TYR A 135 -16.17 -2.53 33.97
N GLY A 136 -16.02 -1.77 35.07
CA GLY A 136 -15.84 -2.32 36.41
C GLY A 136 -17.00 -3.21 36.90
N TYR A 137 -18.24 -2.98 36.45
CA TYR A 137 -19.39 -3.83 36.78
C TYR A 137 -19.61 -5.00 35.79
N GLY A 138 -19.08 -4.91 34.57
CA GLY A 138 -19.23 -5.93 33.52
C GLY A 138 -18.13 -7.01 33.49
N GLY A 139 -17.01 -6.79 34.17
CA GLY A 139 -15.76 -7.56 34.07
C GLY A 139 -15.72 -8.94 34.75
N ASN A 140 -16.81 -9.71 34.79
CA ASN A 140 -16.76 -11.05 35.41
C ASN A 140 -16.05 -12.12 34.55
N ASN A 141 -15.67 -11.82 33.29
CA ASN A 141 -15.07 -12.76 32.33
C ASN A 141 -13.90 -12.18 31.48
N GLU A 142 -13.44 -10.95 31.74
CA GLU A 142 -12.29 -10.33 31.05
C GLU A 142 -11.07 -10.30 32.00
N GLU A 143 -9.86 -10.45 31.46
CA GLU A 143 -8.62 -10.28 32.25
C GLU A 143 -8.48 -8.81 32.70
N VAL A 144 -7.99 -8.60 33.92
CA VAL A 144 -7.92 -7.26 34.54
C VAL A 144 -7.06 -6.30 33.73
N ASP A 145 -6.00 -6.81 33.07
CA ASP A 145 -5.08 -6.00 32.27
C ASP A 145 -5.76 -5.42 31.02
N ASP A 146 -6.57 -6.21 30.31
CA ASP A 146 -7.35 -5.74 29.15
C ASP A 146 -8.36 -4.65 29.54
N LEU A 147 -8.96 -4.78 30.73
CA LEU A 147 -9.91 -3.81 31.26
C LEU A 147 -9.23 -2.48 31.63
N VAL A 148 -8.02 -2.56 32.18
CA VAL A 148 -7.18 -1.38 32.49
C VAL A 148 -6.73 -0.69 31.20
N ASP A 149 -6.31 -1.43 30.17
CA ASP A 149 -5.90 -0.86 28.89
C ASP A 149 -7.05 -0.17 28.16
N ARG A 150 -8.24 -0.77 28.18
CA ARG A 150 -9.46 -0.14 27.66
C ARG A 150 -9.82 1.13 28.43
N ALA A 151 -9.72 1.11 29.75
CA ALA A 151 -9.98 2.29 30.57
C ALA A 151 -8.97 3.41 30.30
N GLN A 152 -7.69 3.07 30.11
CA GLN A 152 -6.66 4.02 29.70
C GLN A 152 -6.98 4.62 28.33
N ALA A 153 -7.35 3.80 27.35
CA ALA A 153 -7.70 4.25 26.00
C ALA A 153 -8.87 5.25 25.99
N GLU A 154 -9.91 5.02 26.79
CA GLU A 154 -11.05 5.95 26.94
C GLU A 154 -10.62 7.31 27.53
N ILE A 155 -9.76 7.32 28.55
CA ILE A 155 -9.22 8.59 29.11
C ILE A 155 -8.36 9.30 28.07
N TYR A 156 -7.52 8.57 27.34
CA TYR A 156 -6.65 9.15 26.32
C TYR A 156 -7.44 9.83 25.19
N ALA A 157 -8.56 9.24 24.75
CA ALA A 157 -9.43 9.81 23.72
C ALA A 157 -10.03 11.18 24.12
N VAL A 158 -10.17 11.46 25.43
CA VAL A 158 -10.64 12.76 25.93
C VAL A 158 -9.55 13.84 25.82
N THR A 159 -8.28 13.45 25.97
CA THR A 159 -7.12 14.36 25.99
C THR A 159 -6.54 14.72 24.63
N ASP A 160 -7.10 14.23 23.52
CA ASP A 160 -6.60 14.50 22.17
C ASP A 160 -6.73 15.99 21.83
N ARG A 161 -5.69 16.75 22.17
CA ARG A 161 -5.48 18.14 21.76
C ARG A 161 -5.09 18.11 20.29
N ARG A 162 -5.79 18.89 19.46
CA ARG A 162 -5.27 19.25 18.13
C ARG A 162 -3.88 19.86 18.36
N THR A 163 -2.82 19.17 17.94
CA THR A 163 -1.61 19.84 17.46
C THR A 163 -2.06 20.72 16.29
N SER A 164 -2.02 22.03 16.48
CA SER A 164 -2.37 23.03 15.48
C SER A 164 -1.32 23.06 14.36
N GLU A 165 -1.83 22.93 13.13
CA GLU A 165 -1.24 23.24 11.81
C GLU A 165 0.01 22.50 11.30
N ASP A 166 -0.18 21.80 10.18
CA ASP A 166 0.79 21.02 9.39
C ASP A 166 1.67 21.87 8.43
N TYR A 167 1.51 23.20 8.40
CA TYR A 167 2.34 24.06 7.55
C TYR A 167 2.50 25.45 8.14
N ARG A 168 3.75 25.91 8.26
CA ARG A 168 4.10 27.30 8.58
C ARG A 168 4.71 27.95 7.36
N PRO A 169 4.45 29.24 7.09
CA PRO A 169 5.12 29.95 6.00
C PRO A 169 6.64 29.95 6.26
N LEU A 170 7.43 29.75 5.19
CA LEU A 170 8.89 29.61 5.28
C LEU A 170 9.54 30.78 6.03
N SER A 171 9.00 32.00 5.90
CA SER A 171 9.45 33.21 6.59
C SER A 171 9.40 33.11 8.12
N GLU A 172 8.52 32.28 8.69
CA GLU A 172 8.42 32.06 10.15
C GLU A 172 9.31 30.92 10.64
N ILE A 173 9.74 30.02 9.75
CA ILE A 173 10.65 28.91 10.06
C ILE A 173 12.12 29.36 9.89
N MET A 174 12.38 30.22 8.90
CA MET A 174 13.73 30.68 8.53
C MET A 174 14.55 31.27 9.67
N PRO A 175 14.01 32.11 10.59
CA PRO A 175 14.77 32.62 11.72
C PRO A 175 15.30 31.48 12.61
N GLY A 176 14.46 30.50 12.95
CA GLY A 176 14.88 29.35 13.77
C GLY A 176 15.92 28.47 13.08
N ALA A 177 15.79 28.26 11.76
CA ALA A 177 16.79 27.52 10.99
C ALA A 177 18.14 28.27 10.90
N LEU A 178 18.13 29.60 10.80
CA LEU A 178 19.34 30.43 10.82
C LEU A 178 19.98 30.43 12.22
N ASP A 179 19.19 30.52 13.29
CA ASP A 179 19.66 30.41 14.67
C ASP A 179 20.33 29.05 14.92
N GLU A 180 19.77 27.95 14.38
CA GLU A 180 20.40 26.62 14.44
C GLU A 180 21.72 26.58 13.66
N ILE A 181 21.79 27.16 12.46
CA ILE A 181 23.03 27.23 11.66
C ILE A 181 24.10 28.09 12.37
N GLU A 182 23.72 29.21 12.97
CA GLU A 182 24.63 30.06 13.75
C GLU A 182 25.09 29.37 15.05
N ALA A 183 24.20 28.61 15.71
CA ALA A 183 24.57 27.77 16.85
C ALA A 183 25.54 26.65 16.46
N ILE A 184 25.44 26.10 15.25
CA ILE A 184 26.38 25.12 14.70
C ILE A 184 27.73 25.79 14.37
N GLY A 185 27.71 26.96 13.72
CA GLY A 185 28.92 27.69 13.34
C GLY A 185 29.72 28.29 14.51
N SER A 186 29.04 28.64 15.60
CA SER A 186 29.66 29.18 16.83
C SER A 186 30.24 28.09 17.76
N ARG A 187 29.82 26.84 17.59
CA ARG A 187 30.38 25.68 18.30
C ARG A 187 31.58 25.16 17.51
N SER A 188 32.78 25.49 17.96
CA SER A 188 34.06 24.99 17.43
C SER A 188 34.15 23.45 17.46
N GLY A 189 33.58 22.76 16.46
CA GLY A 189 33.69 21.32 16.27
C GLY A 189 32.98 20.42 17.29
N GLN A 190 32.01 20.93 18.07
CA GLN A 190 31.23 20.08 18.98
C GLN A 190 30.11 19.35 18.23
N MET A 191 30.08 18.03 18.40
CA MET A 191 29.14 17.10 17.76
C MET A 191 27.68 17.47 18.08
N VAL A 192 26.82 17.43 17.06
CA VAL A 192 25.39 17.83 17.18
C VAL A 192 24.50 16.65 17.59
N GLY A 193 24.74 15.46 17.01
CA GLY A 193 23.98 14.24 17.31
C GLY A 193 24.46 13.50 18.56
N VAL A 194 23.76 12.43 18.92
CA VAL A 194 24.17 11.50 19.99
C VAL A 194 25.46 10.78 19.55
N PRO A 195 26.55 10.83 20.32
CA PRO A 195 27.84 10.25 19.93
C PRO A 195 27.81 8.73 19.95
N THR A 196 28.25 8.10 18.86
CA THR A 196 28.33 6.64 18.75
C THR A 196 29.48 6.06 19.56
N GLY A 197 30.51 6.87 19.85
CA GLY A 197 31.69 6.44 20.60
C GLY A 197 32.79 5.84 19.72
N PHE A 198 32.62 5.93 18.40
CA PHE A 198 33.63 5.60 17.39
C PHE A 198 33.96 6.86 16.60
N GLN A 199 35.22 7.32 16.66
CA GLN A 199 35.62 8.62 16.11
C GLN A 199 35.34 8.73 14.61
N ASP A 200 35.66 7.69 13.84
CA ASP A 200 35.49 7.69 12.39
C ASP A 200 34.01 7.63 11.97
N LEU A 201 33.19 6.90 12.72
CA LEU A 201 31.75 6.81 12.49
C LEU A 201 31.06 8.13 12.84
N ASP A 202 31.48 8.75 13.94
CA ASP A 202 30.98 10.05 14.35
C ASP A 202 31.46 11.18 13.41
N ALA A 203 32.68 11.10 12.87
CA ALA A 203 33.15 12.03 11.84
C ALA A 203 32.35 11.91 10.54
N LEU A 204 31.92 10.68 10.20
CA LEU A 204 31.11 10.41 9.02
C LEU A 204 29.65 10.88 9.15
N MET A 205 29.04 10.70 10.33
CA MET A 205 27.61 10.96 10.55
C MET A 205 27.31 12.25 11.33
N ASN A 206 28.31 12.84 11.98
CA ASN A 206 28.19 13.91 12.95
C ASN A 206 27.27 13.53 14.15
N GLY A 207 27.43 12.29 14.62
CA GLY A 207 26.56 11.65 15.62
C GLY A 207 25.20 11.21 15.06
N LEU A 208 24.36 10.64 15.92
CA LEU A 208 23.00 10.18 15.59
C LEU A 208 21.99 11.32 15.81
N HIS A 209 21.27 11.73 14.78
CA HIS A 209 20.44 12.94 14.87
C HIS A 209 19.01 12.66 15.39
N PRO A 210 18.43 13.60 16.16
CA PRO A 210 16.99 13.63 16.48
C PRO A 210 16.09 13.35 15.27
N GLY A 211 15.02 12.57 15.48
CA GLY A 211 14.05 12.28 14.42
C GLY A 211 14.48 11.20 13.42
N GLN A 212 15.71 10.69 13.51
CA GLN A 212 16.20 9.61 12.65
C GLN A 212 15.84 8.22 13.18
N MET A 213 15.49 7.34 12.24
CA MET A 213 15.45 5.90 12.44
C MET A 213 16.70 5.30 11.81
N ILE A 214 17.50 4.63 12.63
CA ILE A 214 18.75 3.98 12.24
C ILE A 214 18.56 2.47 12.35
N VAL A 215 18.85 1.74 11.28
CA VAL A 215 18.82 0.27 11.28
C VAL A 215 20.24 -0.26 11.39
N VAL A 216 20.49 -1.06 12.41
CA VAL A 216 21.77 -1.79 12.57
C VAL A 216 21.51 -3.24 12.27
N ALA A 217 22.23 -3.82 11.30
CA ALA A 217 22.01 -5.21 10.95
C ALA A 217 23.23 -6.07 10.72
N ALA A 218 23.14 -7.32 11.19
CA ALA A 218 24.19 -8.31 11.08
C ALA A 218 23.61 -9.73 11.03
N ARG A 219 24.44 -10.71 10.67
CA ARG A 219 24.10 -12.13 10.88
C ARG A 219 24.12 -12.47 12.38
N PRO A 220 23.47 -13.58 12.81
CA PRO A 220 23.60 -14.10 14.17
C PRO A 220 25.08 -14.24 14.58
N ALA A 221 25.36 -13.99 15.86
CA ALA A 221 26.69 -14.10 16.48
C ALA A 221 27.80 -13.15 15.96
N ILE A 222 27.50 -12.23 15.02
CA ILE A 222 28.50 -11.24 14.57
C ILE A 222 28.73 -10.15 15.63
N GLY A 223 27.71 -9.78 16.40
CA GLY A 223 27.82 -8.77 17.48
C GLY A 223 26.82 -7.62 17.40
N LYS A 224 25.66 -7.80 16.73
CA LYS A 224 24.62 -6.77 16.57
C LYS A 224 24.20 -6.09 17.90
N SER A 225 23.89 -6.90 18.91
CA SER A 225 23.49 -6.42 20.24
C SER A 225 24.65 -5.76 20.98
N THR A 226 25.87 -6.29 20.81
CA THR A 226 27.09 -5.70 21.38
C THR A 226 27.32 -4.28 20.85
N LEU A 227 27.17 -4.07 19.54
CA LEU A 227 27.31 -2.75 18.92
C LEU A 227 26.24 -1.77 19.44
N GLY A 228 24.98 -2.21 19.56
CA GLY A 228 23.93 -1.41 20.17
C GLY A 228 24.24 -1.01 21.61
N LEU A 229 24.79 -1.93 22.42
CA LEU A 229 25.23 -1.62 23.77
C LEU A 229 26.41 -0.65 23.80
N ASP A 230 27.35 -0.71 22.85
CA ASP A 230 28.44 0.26 22.77
C ASP A 230 27.93 1.68 22.47
N PHE A 231 26.92 1.81 21.60
CA PHE A 231 26.24 3.10 21.39
C PHE A 231 25.55 3.59 22.68
N ALA A 232 24.86 2.70 23.40
CA ALA A 232 24.23 3.04 24.68
C ALA A 232 25.26 3.45 25.75
N ARG A 233 26.41 2.77 25.82
CA ARG A 233 27.52 3.10 26.72
C ARG A 233 28.10 4.47 26.43
N SER A 234 28.35 4.77 25.15
CA SER A 234 28.79 6.08 24.72
C SER A 234 27.79 7.16 25.18
N ALA A 235 26.53 7.02 24.79
CA ALA A 235 25.49 8.01 25.10
C ALA A 235 25.27 8.18 26.62
N ALA A 236 24.99 7.10 27.35
CA ALA A 236 24.58 7.19 28.75
C ALA A 236 25.74 7.29 29.74
N ILE A 237 26.80 6.49 29.58
CA ILE A 237 27.87 6.40 30.58
C ILE A 237 28.91 7.49 30.36
N ARG A 238 29.33 7.73 29.11
CA ARG A 238 30.36 8.74 28.81
C ARG A 238 29.81 10.15 28.67
N HIS A 239 28.61 10.29 28.09
CA HIS A 239 28.02 11.58 27.76
C HIS A 239 26.78 11.94 28.60
N HIS A 240 26.41 11.11 29.58
CA HIS A 240 25.27 11.33 30.49
C HIS A 240 23.95 11.68 29.77
N MET A 241 23.73 11.10 28.58
CA MET A 241 22.49 11.26 27.82
C MET A 241 21.50 10.14 28.16
N THR A 242 20.30 10.52 28.58
CA THR A 242 19.25 9.57 28.94
C THR A 242 18.94 8.63 27.79
N THR A 243 19.18 7.33 28.01
CA THR A 243 19.07 6.28 26.99
C THR A 243 18.20 5.15 27.50
N VAL A 244 17.36 4.59 26.62
CA VAL A 244 16.59 3.37 26.92
C VAL A 244 16.92 2.26 25.94
N VAL A 245 17.08 1.04 26.46
CA VAL A 245 17.27 -0.19 25.69
C VAL A 245 16.09 -1.11 25.95
N PHE A 246 15.28 -1.34 24.91
CA PHE A 246 14.27 -2.39 24.88
C PHE A 246 14.92 -3.67 24.34
N SER A 247 14.97 -4.71 25.16
CA SER A 247 15.63 -5.99 24.83
C SER A 247 14.64 -7.15 24.91
N LEU A 248 14.36 -7.76 23.77
CA LEU A 248 13.43 -8.88 23.61
C LEU A 248 14.15 -10.23 23.58
N GLU A 249 15.48 -10.26 23.36
CA GLU A 249 16.29 -11.48 23.34
C GLU A 249 17.10 -11.68 24.63
N MET A 250 17.67 -10.61 25.18
CA MET A 250 18.59 -10.68 26.32
C MET A 250 17.94 -10.16 27.60
N SER A 251 18.17 -10.86 28.71
CA SER A 251 17.74 -10.40 30.03
C SER A 251 18.51 -9.15 30.46
N ARG A 252 17.90 -8.34 31.34
CA ARG A 252 18.54 -7.18 31.97
C ARG A 252 19.85 -7.53 32.67
N ASN A 253 19.95 -8.71 33.27
CA ASN A 253 21.16 -9.19 33.95
C ASN A 253 22.28 -9.48 32.95
N GLU A 254 21.95 -10.07 31.80
CA GLU A 254 22.92 -10.33 30.74
C GLU A 254 23.47 -9.02 30.14
N ILE A 255 22.58 -8.05 29.88
CA ILE A 255 22.97 -6.72 29.40
C ILE A 255 23.89 -6.05 30.41
N THR A 256 23.51 -6.05 31.70
CA THR A 256 24.31 -5.43 32.77
C THR A 256 25.70 -6.05 32.88
N MET A 257 25.79 -7.39 32.83
CA MET A 257 27.09 -8.09 32.83
C MET A 257 27.97 -7.70 31.64
N ARG A 258 27.39 -7.56 30.44
CA ARG A 258 28.12 -7.14 29.25
C ARG A 258 28.59 -5.69 29.35
N LEU A 259 27.75 -4.77 29.83
CA LEU A 259 28.12 -3.37 30.07
C LEU A 259 29.31 -3.27 31.04
N LEU A 260 29.23 -3.99 32.16
CA LEU A 260 30.29 -4.02 33.16
C LEU A 260 31.59 -4.65 32.64
N SER A 261 31.49 -5.77 31.92
CA SER A 261 32.64 -6.43 31.27
C SER A 261 33.36 -5.46 30.32
N ALA A 262 32.58 -4.72 29.55
CA ALA A 262 33.06 -3.80 28.53
C ALA A 262 33.68 -2.50 29.09
N GLU A 263 33.15 -2.00 30.22
CA GLU A 263 33.71 -0.84 30.94
C GLU A 263 34.93 -1.19 31.81
N ALA A 264 34.84 -2.27 32.59
CA ALA A 264 35.90 -2.69 33.50
C ALA A 264 37.06 -3.41 32.80
N ARG A 265 36.89 -3.82 31.53
CA ARG A 265 37.83 -4.65 30.77
C ARG A 265 38.12 -5.98 31.47
N VAL A 266 37.06 -6.58 32.01
CA VAL A 266 37.10 -7.90 32.65
C VAL A 266 36.40 -8.89 31.74
N SER A 267 36.99 -10.07 31.53
CA SER A 267 36.44 -11.08 30.62
C SER A 267 35.03 -11.48 31.04
N LEU A 268 34.09 -11.46 30.09
CA LEU A 268 32.69 -11.85 30.33
C LEU A 268 32.59 -13.31 30.77
N GLN A 269 33.46 -14.19 30.24
CA GLN A 269 33.49 -15.59 30.65
C GLN A 269 33.90 -15.72 32.11
N THR A 270 34.93 -14.99 32.54
CA THR A 270 35.42 -14.98 33.94
C THR A 270 34.36 -14.46 34.90
N MET A 271 33.61 -13.42 34.50
CA MET A 271 32.48 -12.90 35.28
C MET A 271 31.35 -13.93 35.40
N ARG A 272 31.05 -14.67 34.33
CA ARG A 272 29.99 -15.71 34.33
C ARG A 272 30.40 -16.99 35.07
N SER A 273 31.68 -17.37 35.03
CA SER A 273 32.20 -18.55 35.74
C SER A 273 32.49 -18.28 37.21
N GLY A 274 32.46 -17.02 37.65
CA GLY A 274 32.78 -16.62 39.02
C GLY A 274 34.25 -16.78 39.39
N THR A 275 35.14 -16.90 38.41
CA THR A 275 36.58 -17.15 38.61
C THR A 275 37.41 -15.86 38.55
N MET A 276 36.84 -14.74 38.98
CA MET A 276 37.49 -13.42 38.98
C MET A 276 38.59 -13.35 40.04
N ASN A 277 39.76 -12.83 39.66
CA ASN A 277 40.84 -12.55 40.61
C ASN A 277 40.62 -11.20 41.32
N ASP A 278 41.44 -10.90 42.32
CA ASP A 278 41.30 -9.66 43.12
C ASP A 278 41.47 -8.38 42.27
N ASP A 279 42.27 -8.42 41.20
CA ASP A 279 42.44 -7.31 40.27
C ASP A 279 41.16 -7.08 39.42
N ASP A 280 40.56 -8.15 38.92
CA ASP A 280 39.28 -8.12 38.18
C ASP A 280 38.18 -7.51 39.04
N TRP A 281 38.09 -7.92 40.32
CA TRP A 281 37.16 -7.34 41.29
C TRP A 281 37.43 -5.85 41.54
N THR A 282 38.70 -5.47 41.65
CA THR A 282 39.10 -4.07 41.83
C THR A 282 38.73 -3.21 40.61
N ARG A 283 38.97 -3.71 39.40
CA ARG A 283 38.61 -3.02 38.15
C ARG A 283 37.10 -2.88 37.98
N LEU A 284 36.34 -3.92 38.33
CA LEU A 284 34.87 -3.90 38.31
C LEU A 284 34.32 -2.88 39.31
N ALA A 285 34.77 -2.92 40.57
CA ALA A 285 34.30 -2.02 41.62
C ALA A 285 34.53 -0.55 41.28
N ARG A 286 35.67 -0.21 40.65
CA ARG A 286 35.99 1.16 40.22
C ARG A 286 35.02 1.72 39.18
N ARG A 287 34.52 0.88 38.26
CA ARG A 287 33.59 1.30 37.19
C ARG A 287 32.12 1.14 37.58
N MET A 288 31.82 0.36 38.60
CA MET A 288 30.45 0.09 39.02
C MET A 288 29.68 1.36 39.40
N SER A 289 30.34 2.33 40.06
CA SER A 289 29.70 3.61 40.42
C SER A 289 29.30 4.40 39.17
N GLU A 290 30.19 4.51 38.18
CA GLU A 290 29.93 5.23 36.93
C GLU A 290 28.78 4.60 36.14
N VAL A 291 28.73 3.26 36.07
CA VAL A 291 27.65 2.53 35.40
C VAL A 291 26.32 2.68 36.16
N ALA A 292 26.35 2.70 37.50
CA ALA A 292 25.16 2.81 38.33
C ALA A 292 24.53 4.21 38.31
N GLU A 293 25.34 5.26 38.15
CA GLU A 293 24.89 6.65 38.07
C GLU A 293 24.43 7.07 36.66
N ALA A 294 24.77 6.29 35.63
CA ALA A 294 24.41 6.60 34.26
C ALA A 294 22.89 6.56 34.03
N PRO A 295 22.30 7.52 33.28
CA PRO A 295 20.86 7.55 32.97
C PRO A 295 20.47 6.52 31.89
N LEU A 296 20.79 5.24 32.13
CA LEU A 296 20.53 4.11 31.24
C LEU A 296 19.38 3.24 31.78
N PHE A 297 18.29 3.17 31.02
CA PHE A 297 17.11 2.37 31.35
C PHE A 297 17.09 1.11 30.49
N ILE A 298 16.83 -0.04 31.10
CA ILE A 298 16.73 -1.34 30.41
C ILE A 298 15.33 -1.92 30.67
N ASP A 299 14.66 -2.32 29.61
CA ASP A 299 13.37 -3.00 29.66
C ASP A 299 13.46 -4.32 28.89
N ASP A 300 13.40 -5.43 29.63
CA ASP A 300 13.46 -6.80 29.11
C ASP A 300 12.09 -7.52 29.14
N SER A 301 10.99 -6.75 29.18
CA SER A 301 9.64 -7.33 29.16
C SER A 301 9.40 -8.11 27.85
N PRO A 302 8.94 -9.37 27.91
CA PRO A 302 8.64 -10.14 26.71
C PRO A 302 7.41 -9.58 25.97
N ASN A 303 7.33 -9.80 24.66
CA ASN A 303 6.14 -9.53 23.82
C ASN A 303 5.59 -8.08 23.89
N MET A 304 6.47 -7.08 24.05
CA MET A 304 6.03 -5.69 24.11
C MET A 304 5.40 -5.20 22.81
N SER A 305 4.24 -4.54 22.93
CA SER A 305 3.59 -3.88 21.79
C SER A 305 4.25 -2.52 21.50
N MET A 306 4.11 -2.06 20.26
CA MET A 306 4.63 -0.74 19.89
C MET A 306 3.96 0.42 20.65
N MET A 307 2.71 0.23 21.09
CA MET A 307 1.99 1.21 21.90
C MET A 307 2.63 1.35 23.29
N GLU A 308 3.01 0.22 23.91
CA GLU A 308 3.70 0.20 25.20
C GLU A 308 5.08 0.84 25.10
N ILE A 309 5.87 0.49 24.08
CA ILE A 309 7.18 1.11 23.83
C ILE A 309 7.02 2.64 23.71
N ARG A 310 6.07 3.10 22.90
CA ARG A 310 5.78 4.53 22.74
C ARG A 310 5.37 5.20 24.05
N ALA A 311 4.50 4.57 24.85
CA ALA A 311 4.07 5.10 26.14
C ALA A 311 5.22 5.19 27.15
N LYS A 312 6.08 4.17 27.22
CA LYS A 312 7.29 4.13 28.05
C LYS A 312 8.28 5.22 27.64
N CYS A 313 8.55 5.36 26.33
CA CYS A 313 9.42 6.41 25.80
C CYS A 313 8.89 7.82 26.11
N ARG A 314 7.58 8.08 25.92
CA ARG A 314 6.96 9.37 26.27
C ARG A 314 7.13 9.71 27.75
N ARG A 315 6.89 8.74 28.64
CA ARG A 315 7.06 8.90 30.09
C ARG A 315 8.51 9.20 30.47
N LEU A 316 9.47 8.51 29.85
CA LEU A 316 10.90 8.78 30.04
C LEU A 316 11.30 10.15 29.48
N LYS A 317 10.77 10.55 28.32
CA LYS A 317 11.00 11.88 27.73
C LYS A 317 10.54 13.00 28.67
N GLN A 318 9.36 12.85 29.26
CA GLN A 318 8.81 13.84 30.20
C GLN A 318 9.56 13.92 31.53
N ARG A 319 10.01 12.79 32.08
CA ARG A 319 10.62 12.74 33.43
C ARG A 319 12.13 12.92 33.43
N HIS A 320 12.81 12.46 32.38
CA HIS A 320 14.27 12.33 32.34
C HIS A 320 14.90 12.87 31.06
N ASP A 321 14.16 13.62 30.23
CA ASP A 321 14.61 14.12 28.91
C ASP A 321 15.30 13.04 28.08
N LEU A 322 14.58 11.96 27.75
CA LEU A 322 15.05 10.90 26.86
C LEU A 322 15.72 11.46 25.60
N ARG A 323 16.94 10.99 25.31
CA ARG A 323 17.78 11.43 24.18
C ARG A 323 18.05 10.33 23.17
N PHE A 324 17.93 9.06 23.56
CA PHE A 324 18.30 7.95 22.69
C PHE A 324 17.51 6.68 23.00
N VAL A 325 17.07 5.98 21.95
CA VAL A 325 16.28 4.75 22.07
C VAL A 325 16.95 3.65 21.25
N ILE A 326 17.08 2.46 21.85
CA ILE A 326 17.52 1.25 21.17
C ILE A 326 16.45 0.17 21.34
N VAL A 327 16.10 -0.49 20.24
CA VAL A 327 15.17 -1.63 20.21
C VAL A 327 15.90 -2.84 19.63
N ASP A 328 16.11 -3.86 20.46
CA ASP A 328 16.67 -5.17 20.11
C ASP A 328 15.61 -6.23 20.46
N TYR A 329 14.96 -6.96 19.57
CA TYR A 329 15.19 -7.19 18.16
C TYR A 329 13.85 -7.05 17.41
N LEU A 330 13.81 -6.24 16.34
CA LEU A 330 12.56 -5.84 15.66
C LEU A 330 11.61 -6.98 15.31
N GLN A 331 12.14 -8.17 14.99
CA GLN A 331 11.34 -9.28 14.49
C GLN A 331 10.68 -10.13 15.60
N LEU A 332 10.84 -9.76 16.87
CA LEU A 332 10.16 -10.41 18.01
C LEU A 332 9.02 -9.54 18.58
N MET A 333 8.82 -8.34 18.03
CA MET A 333 7.67 -7.51 18.41
C MET A 333 6.40 -8.03 17.75
N SER A 334 5.31 -8.08 18.51
CA SER A 334 3.98 -8.46 18.02
C SER A 334 3.12 -7.23 17.76
N SER A 335 2.43 -7.20 16.63
CA SER A 335 1.35 -6.23 16.38
C SER A 335 0.06 -6.68 17.09
N PRO A 336 -0.67 -5.79 17.78
CA PRO A 336 -1.96 -6.13 18.39
C PRO A 336 -3.05 -6.47 17.37
N LYS A 337 -2.87 -6.09 16.09
CA LYS A 337 -3.67 -6.63 14.98
C LYS A 337 -3.04 -7.94 14.51
N ARG A 338 -3.83 -8.99 14.31
CA ARG A 338 -3.41 -10.18 13.54
C ARG A 338 -2.96 -9.76 12.14
N THR A 339 -1.67 -9.50 11.96
CA THR A 339 -1.03 -9.31 10.66
C THR A 339 -0.56 -10.66 10.15
N GLU A 340 -0.99 -11.04 8.95
CA GLU A 340 -0.84 -12.40 8.45
C GLU A 340 0.53 -12.72 7.85
N SER A 341 1.38 -11.72 7.67
CA SER A 341 2.75 -11.88 7.18
C SER A 341 3.73 -11.13 8.08
N ARG A 342 4.76 -11.83 8.55
CA ARG A 342 5.86 -11.27 9.36
C ARG A 342 6.53 -10.09 8.66
N GLN A 343 6.55 -10.07 7.33
CA GLN A 343 7.11 -8.96 6.56
C GLN A 343 6.26 -7.69 6.65
N GLN A 344 4.94 -7.84 6.67
CA GLN A 344 4.01 -6.73 6.88
C GLN A 344 4.12 -6.21 8.30
N GLU A 345 4.19 -7.11 9.28
CA GLU A 345 4.42 -6.78 10.69
C GLU A 345 5.71 -5.98 10.87
N VAL A 346 6.83 -6.44 10.29
CA VAL A 346 8.12 -5.72 10.31
C VAL A 346 8.02 -4.36 9.60
N SER A 347 7.26 -4.24 8.51
CA SER A 347 7.06 -2.95 7.82
C SER A 347 6.24 -1.97 8.66
N GLU A 348 5.16 -2.44 9.30
CA GLU A 348 4.35 -1.63 10.20
C GLU A 348 5.15 -1.18 11.43
N ILE A 349 5.96 -2.07 12.02
CA ILE A 349 6.87 -1.78 13.14
C ILE A 349 7.91 -0.74 12.72
N SER A 350 8.54 -0.93 11.56
CA SER A 350 9.54 0.00 10.99
C SER A 350 8.95 1.41 10.84
N ARG A 351 7.78 1.53 10.23
CA ARG A 351 7.07 2.81 10.10
C ARG A 351 6.72 3.41 11.46
N ALA A 352 6.22 2.61 12.39
CA ALA A 352 5.87 3.08 13.72
C ALA A 352 7.09 3.61 14.48
N LEU A 353 8.26 2.99 14.32
CA LEU A 353 9.51 3.44 14.95
C LEU A 353 10.00 4.74 14.34
N LYS A 354 9.87 4.90 13.02
CA LYS A 354 10.16 6.17 12.35
C LYS A 354 9.25 7.29 12.85
N LEU A 355 7.95 7.00 13.05
CA LEU A 355 7.02 7.97 13.63
C LEU A 355 7.38 8.30 15.09
N LEU A 356 7.76 7.30 15.89
CA LEU A 356 8.22 7.49 17.27
C LEU A 356 9.46 8.40 17.33
N ALA A 357 10.45 8.16 16.45
CA ALA A 357 11.66 8.97 16.37
C ALA A 357 11.35 10.44 16.10
N LYS A 358 10.47 10.70 15.12
CA LYS A 358 10.02 12.06 14.77
C LYS A 358 9.21 12.71 15.88
N GLU A 359 8.30 11.96 16.49
CA GLU A 359 7.41 12.47 17.53
C GLU A 359 8.17 12.91 18.78
N LEU A 360 9.17 12.12 19.19
CA LEU A 360 9.95 12.40 20.39
C LEU A 360 11.20 13.23 20.13
N GLU A 361 11.51 13.51 18.86
CA GLU A 361 12.74 14.17 18.42
C GLU A 361 13.99 13.51 19.02
N VAL A 362 14.07 12.18 18.91
CA VAL A 362 15.23 11.39 19.36
C VAL A 362 15.67 10.40 18.27
N PRO A 363 16.97 10.11 18.15
CA PRO A 363 17.43 8.96 17.36
C PRO A 363 16.89 7.65 17.93
N VAL A 364 16.38 6.80 17.05
CA VAL A 364 15.91 5.45 17.38
C VAL A 364 16.73 4.43 16.58
N ILE A 365 17.49 3.60 17.29
CA ILE A 365 18.16 2.43 16.70
C ILE A 365 17.23 1.23 16.76
N ALA A 366 17.06 0.58 15.62
CA ALA A 366 16.34 -0.64 15.47
C ALA A 366 17.31 -1.75 15.00
N ILE A 367 17.53 -2.74 15.85
CA ILE A 367 18.44 -3.85 15.53
C ILE A 367 17.68 -4.87 14.68
N SER A 368 18.25 -5.18 13.51
CA SER A 368 17.75 -6.13 12.51
C SER A 368 18.81 -7.19 12.18
N GLN A 369 18.38 -8.37 11.75
CA GLN A 369 19.19 -9.56 11.50
C GLN A 369 19.10 -9.80 10.01
N LEU A 370 20.23 -10.16 9.43
CA LEU A 370 20.32 -10.40 8.00
C LEU A 370 19.90 -11.83 7.65
N ASN A 371 19.35 -11.97 6.45
CA ASN A 371 19.11 -13.27 5.83
C ASN A 371 20.42 -14.02 5.60
N ARG A 372 20.33 -15.34 5.32
CA ARG A 372 21.52 -16.18 5.04
C ARG A 372 22.18 -15.91 3.68
N GLY A 373 21.59 -15.05 2.85
CA GLY A 373 22.07 -14.72 1.50
C GLY A 373 23.56 -14.35 1.38
N PRO A 374 24.15 -13.53 2.26
CA PRO A 374 25.57 -13.20 2.22
C PRO A 374 26.49 -14.44 2.27
N GLU A 375 26.10 -15.49 3.01
CA GLU A 375 26.93 -16.70 3.20
C GLU A 375 27.04 -17.54 1.93
N GLN A 376 26.11 -17.37 0.98
CA GLN A 376 26.06 -18.14 -0.27
C GLN A 376 26.85 -17.44 -1.39
N ARG A 377 27.21 -16.17 -1.21
CA ARG A 377 27.99 -15.41 -2.19
C ARG A 377 29.49 -15.68 -2.05
N THR A 378 30.21 -15.50 -3.14
CA THR A 378 31.69 -15.48 -3.13
C THR A 378 32.21 -14.34 -2.26
N ASP A 379 31.57 -13.17 -2.30
CA ASP A 379 31.79 -12.07 -1.35
C ASP A 379 30.72 -12.09 -0.26
N LYS A 380 31.15 -12.44 0.96
CA LYS A 380 30.29 -12.58 2.14
C LYS A 380 29.98 -11.24 2.82
N ARG A 381 30.45 -10.12 2.27
CA ARG A 381 30.10 -8.78 2.78
C ARG A 381 28.59 -8.53 2.65
N PRO A 382 27.91 -8.09 3.73
CA PRO A 382 26.49 -7.80 3.69
C PRO A 382 26.21 -6.53 2.89
N GLN A 383 25.06 -6.52 2.24
CA GLN A 383 24.54 -5.43 1.43
C GLN A 383 23.14 -5.05 1.91
N VAL A 384 22.65 -3.87 1.51
CA VAL A 384 21.29 -3.42 1.88
C VAL A 384 20.23 -4.39 1.37
N SER A 385 20.50 -5.11 0.27
CA SER A 385 19.66 -6.18 -0.24
C SER A 385 19.54 -7.39 0.71
N ASP A 386 20.42 -7.54 1.70
CA ASP A 386 20.40 -8.65 2.67
C ASP A 386 19.55 -8.34 3.92
N LEU A 387 19.23 -7.07 4.14
CA LEU A 387 18.14 -6.63 5.03
C LEU A 387 16.77 -6.99 4.46
N ARG A 388 16.72 -7.23 3.15
CA ARG A 388 15.48 -7.52 2.45
C ARG A 388 15.12 -8.98 2.67
N GLU A 389 14.09 -9.19 3.48
CA GLU A 389 13.22 -10.34 3.31
C GLU A 389 12.29 -10.19 2.10
N SER A 390 12.29 -9.06 1.39
CA SER A 390 11.38 -8.81 0.26
C SER A 390 11.87 -9.42 -1.05
N GLY A 391 10.94 -10.01 -1.80
CA GLY A 391 11.25 -10.61 -3.08
C GLY A 391 11.35 -9.63 -4.23
N CYS A 392 11.89 -10.10 -5.35
CA CYS A 392 12.24 -9.35 -6.53
C CYS A 392 11.53 -9.94 -7.77
N LEU A 393 11.55 -9.18 -8.87
CA LEU A 393 10.91 -9.51 -10.15
C LEU A 393 11.96 -9.57 -11.27
N THR A 394 11.64 -10.19 -12.40
CA THR A 394 12.55 -10.29 -13.57
C THR A 394 12.45 -9.08 -14.50
N ALA A 395 13.46 -8.88 -15.36
CA ALA A 395 13.52 -7.74 -16.31
C ALA A 395 12.31 -7.66 -17.25
N ASP A 396 11.75 -8.81 -17.65
CA ASP A 396 10.62 -8.90 -18.58
C ASP A 396 9.27 -8.62 -17.91
N THR A 397 9.24 -8.49 -16.59
CA THR A 397 8.04 -8.11 -15.84
C THR A 397 7.60 -6.71 -16.25
N ARG A 398 6.35 -6.59 -16.69
CA ARG A 398 5.75 -5.38 -17.24
C ARG A 398 4.82 -4.71 -16.25
N ILE A 399 5.10 -3.45 -15.92
CA ILE A 399 4.33 -2.64 -14.98
C ILE A 399 3.23 -1.88 -15.71
N LEU A 400 2.03 -1.89 -15.15
CA LEU A 400 0.89 -1.16 -15.69
C LEU A 400 0.96 0.33 -15.33
N ARG A 401 1.09 1.17 -16.37
CA ARG A 401 1.22 2.62 -16.24
C ARG A 401 -0.14 3.30 -16.03
N ALA A 402 -0.21 4.21 -15.07
CA ALA A 402 -1.43 4.99 -14.80
C ALA A 402 -1.62 6.19 -15.72
N ASP A 403 -0.55 6.69 -16.35
CA ASP A 403 -0.60 7.85 -17.23
C ASP A 403 -1.01 7.51 -18.66
N THR A 404 -0.53 6.40 -19.21
CA THR A 404 -0.82 5.98 -20.60
C THR A 404 -1.74 4.76 -20.68
N GLY A 405 -1.87 3.97 -19.61
CA GLY A 405 -2.61 2.70 -19.60
C GLY A 405 -1.87 1.55 -20.30
N SER A 406 -0.67 1.82 -20.82
CA SER A 406 0.21 0.82 -21.43
C SER A 406 1.01 0.10 -20.35
N GLU A 407 1.87 -0.82 -20.79
CA GLU A 407 2.77 -1.59 -19.93
C GLU A 407 4.22 -1.36 -20.38
N VAL A 408 5.12 -1.17 -19.41
CA VAL A 408 6.57 -1.00 -19.62
C VAL A 408 7.34 -2.00 -18.78
N SER A 409 8.38 -2.63 -19.32
CA SER A 409 9.14 -3.64 -18.58
C SER A 409 10.10 -3.01 -17.57
N LEU A 410 10.40 -3.73 -16.49
CA LEU A 410 11.43 -3.33 -15.52
C LEU A 410 12.79 -3.11 -16.20
N GLY A 411 13.14 -3.94 -17.19
CA GLY A 411 14.35 -3.80 -17.99
C GLY A 411 14.36 -2.49 -18.80
N GLU A 412 13.28 -2.17 -19.50
CA GLU A 412 13.14 -0.92 -20.27
C GLU A 412 13.26 0.32 -19.36
N LEU A 413 12.69 0.26 -18.16
CA LEU A 413 12.78 1.35 -17.17
C LEU A 413 14.19 1.53 -16.62
N LEU A 414 14.90 0.42 -16.39
CA LEU A 414 16.28 0.46 -15.92
C LEU A 414 17.22 1.02 -17.00
N GLU A 415 17.10 0.54 -18.25
CA GLU A 415 17.92 0.98 -19.38
C GLU A 415 17.70 2.47 -19.69
N SER A 416 16.45 2.93 -19.62
CA SER A 416 16.13 4.35 -19.86
C SER A 416 16.46 5.27 -18.67
N GLY A 417 16.70 4.71 -17.47
CA GLY A 417 16.91 5.48 -16.25
C GLY A 417 15.68 6.29 -15.82
N ALA A 418 14.48 5.92 -16.30
CA ALA A 418 13.25 6.65 -16.05
C ALA A 418 12.89 6.66 -14.55
N ARG A 419 12.46 7.83 -14.07
CA ARG A 419 12.07 8.06 -12.67
C ARG A 419 10.68 8.65 -12.59
N ASN A 420 10.05 8.50 -11.43
CA ASN A 420 8.73 9.07 -11.12
C ASN A 420 7.63 8.65 -12.11
N ILE A 421 7.54 7.35 -12.39
CA ILE A 421 6.62 6.77 -13.36
C ILE A 421 5.25 6.58 -12.70
N PRO A 422 4.16 7.13 -13.26
CA PRO A 422 2.82 6.89 -12.73
C PRO A 422 2.40 5.43 -12.95
N VAL A 423 2.06 4.72 -11.89
CA VAL A 423 1.66 3.30 -11.91
C VAL A 423 0.34 3.10 -11.17
N TRP A 424 -0.39 2.05 -11.52
CA TRP A 424 -1.58 1.64 -10.78
C TRP A 424 -1.19 0.80 -9.56
N SER A 425 -1.79 1.13 -8.42
CA SER A 425 -1.59 0.48 -7.12
C SER A 425 -2.93 0.27 -6.42
N LEU A 426 -3.03 -0.72 -5.54
CA LEU A 426 -4.19 -0.95 -4.68
C LEU A 426 -4.07 -0.12 -3.39
N ASP A 427 -5.16 0.55 -3.00
CA ASP A 427 -5.33 1.12 -1.67
C ASP A 427 -5.82 0.09 -0.64
N GLU A 428 -6.07 0.53 0.59
CA GLU A 428 -6.58 -0.32 1.68
C GLU A 428 -7.97 -0.91 1.39
N GLY A 429 -8.75 -0.27 0.51
CA GLY A 429 -10.06 -0.73 0.05
C GLY A 429 -9.99 -1.65 -1.16
N LEU A 430 -8.79 -2.05 -1.60
CA LEU A 430 -8.54 -2.83 -2.82
C LEU A 430 -9.05 -2.13 -4.10
N ARG A 431 -9.03 -0.80 -4.13
CA ARG A 431 -9.34 0.01 -5.31
C ARG A 431 -8.06 0.45 -6.00
N LEU A 432 -8.10 0.55 -7.33
CA LEU A 432 -6.95 0.99 -8.11
C LEU A 432 -6.81 2.51 -8.04
N VAL A 433 -5.71 2.96 -7.42
CA VAL A 433 -5.32 4.36 -7.28
C VAL A 433 -3.99 4.62 -7.99
N PRO A 434 -3.83 5.79 -8.63
CA PRO A 434 -2.55 6.14 -9.24
C PRO A 434 -1.53 6.49 -8.15
N ARG A 435 -0.33 5.93 -8.26
CA ARG A 435 0.83 6.24 -7.43
C ARG A 435 2.06 6.46 -8.31
N VAL A 436 3.11 7.00 -7.72
CA VAL A 436 4.35 7.31 -8.43
C VAL A 436 5.40 6.28 -8.03
N MET A 437 5.89 5.53 -9.01
CA MET A 437 7.06 4.68 -8.86
C MET A 437 8.33 5.52 -9.02
N THR A 438 9.16 5.60 -7.99
CA THR A 438 10.32 6.49 -7.98
C THR A 438 11.39 6.07 -8.96
N HIS A 439 11.76 4.79 -8.97
CA HIS A 439 12.78 4.21 -9.85
C HIS A 439 12.75 2.68 -9.78
N VAL A 440 13.36 2.05 -10.78
CA VAL A 440 13.68 0.61 -10.84
C VAL A 440 15.18 0.44 -10.67
N PHE A 441 15.61 -0.62 -10.00
CA PHE A 441 17.03 -0.88 -9.77
C PHE A 441 17.32 -2.39 -9.73
N SER A 442 18.56 -2.77 -10.03
CA SER A 442 19.01 -4.17 -9.99
C SER A 442 19.17 -4.66 -8.54
N SER A 443 18.71 -5.87 -8.27
CA SER A 443 18.81 -6.54 -6.96
C SER A 443 19.67 -7.82 -7.03
N GLY A 444 20.50 -7.95 -8.06
CA GLY A 444 21.45 -9.05 -8.24
C GLY A 444 20.87 -10.25 -8.98
N VAL A 445 21.41 -11.43 -8.74
CA VAL A 445 20.96 -12.71 -9.29
C VAL A 445 20.37 -13.54 -8.15
N LYS A 446 19.16 -14.07 -8.35
CA LYS A 446 18.44 -14.88 -7.34
C LYS A 446 17.68 -16.01 -8.03
N GLU A 447 17.32 -17.05 -7.28
CA GLU A 447 16.38 -18.07 -7.77
C GLU A 447 15.01 -17.45 -8.04
N VAL A 448 14.50 -17.68 -9.25
CA VAL A 448 13.23 -17.15 -9.74
C VAL A 448 12.27 -18.29 -10.00
N PHE A 449 11.00 -18.05 -9.69
CA PHE A 449 9.90 -18.97 -9.90
C PHE A 449 8.87 -18.32 -10.83
N ARG A 450 8.31 -19.11 -11.73
CA ARG A 450 7.17 -18.74 -12.57
C ARG A 450 5.88 -19.07 -11.85
N LEU A 451 5.13 -18.03 -11.50
CA LEU A 451 3.76 -18.14 -11.03
C LEU A 451 2.80 -18.10 -12.24
N ARG A 452 2.00 -19.15 -12.43
CA ARG A 452 0.93 -19.19 -13.45
C ARG A 452 -0.43 -19.18 -12.79
N MET A 453 -1.32 -18.32 -13.28
CA MET A 453 -2.69 -18.22 -12.80
C MET A 453 -3.66 -18.98 -13.73
N LYS A 454 -4.82 -19.38 -13.21
CA LYS A 454 -5.87 -20.06 -13.99
C LYS A 454 -6.50 -19.18 -15.05
N SER A 455 -6.42 -17.84 -14.97
CA SER A 455 -6.79 -16.97 -16.09
C SER A 455 -5.78 -17.01 -17.24
N GLY A 456 -4.57 -17.55 -17.02
CA GLY A 456 -3.46 -17.55 -17.96
C GLY A 456 -2.43 -16.45 -17.73
N ARG A 457 -2.67 -15.51 -16.79
CA ARG A 457 -1.64 -14.55 -16.34
C ARG A 457 -0.43 -15.28 -15.79
N ARG A 458 0.75 -14.68 -15.98
CA ARG A 458 2.01 -15.23 -15.46
C ARG A 458 2.96 -14.12 -15.04
N ILE A 459 3.74 -14.37 -14.00
CA ILE A 459 4.78 -13.47 -13.53
C ILE A 459 5.94 -14.31 -12.98
N ASP A 460 7.14 -13.81 -13.18
CA ASP A 460 8.36 -14.47 -12.74
C ASP A 460 8.94 -13.63 -11.59
N ALA A 461 9.07 -14.25 -10.41
CA ALA A 461 9.44 -13.57 -9.17
C ALA A 461 10.26 -14.49 -8.26
N THR A 462 10.99 -13.92 -7.30
CA THR A 462 11.70 -14.73 -6.30
C THR A 462 10.72 -15.35 -5.29
N GLY A 463 11.13 -16.44 -4.63
CA GLY A 463 10.29 -17.20 -3.70
C GLY A 463 9.68 -16.36 -2.56
N ASN A 464 10.42 -15.40 -2.06
CA ASN A 464 9.98 -14.47 -1.02
C ASN A 464 9.16 -13.27 -1.55
N HIS A 465 8.80 -13.20 -2.84
CA HIS A 465 8.08 -12.06 -3.40
C HIS A 465 6.60 -12.10 -3.00
N PRO A 466 6.06 -11.05 -2.35
CA PRO A 466 4.69 -11.01 -1.85
C PRO A 466 3.63 -10.79 -2.92
N PHE A 467 2.53 -11.55 -2.81
CA PHE A 467 1.33 -11.46 -3.62
C PHE A 467 0.09 -11.26 -2.74
N MET A 468 -0.82 -10.37 -3.14
CA MET A 468 -2.01 -10.07 -2.34
C MET A 468 -3.01 -11.22 -2.41
N THR A 469 -3.30 -11.87 -1.28
CA THR A 469 -4.36 -12.86 -1.09
C THR A 469 -5.50 -12.24 -0.27
N TYR A 470 -6.64 -12.94 -0.10
CA TYR A 470 -7.76 -12.43 0.71
C TYR A 470 -7.36 -12.11 2.16
N GLU A 471 -6.44 -12.91 2.64
CA GLU A 471 -5.89 -12.98 3.98
C GLU A 471 -4.71 -11.99 4.14
N GLY A 472 -4.19 -11.44 3.02
CA GLY A 472 -3.13 -10.43 3.00
C GLY A 472 -2.00 -10.80 2.05
N TRP A 473 -0.88 -10.08 2.14
CA TRP A 473 0.30 -10.33 1.31
C TRP A 473 1.02 -11.60 1.73
N ARG A 474 1.13 -12.59 0.82
CA ARG A 474 1.83 -13.86 1.06
C ARG A 474 2.99 -14.05 0.08
N PRO A 475 4.15 -14.57 0.53
CA PRO A 475 5.28 -14.83 -0.36
C PRO A 475 4.92 -15.93 -1.37
N LEU A 476 5.56 -15.89 -2.53
CA LEU A 476 5.39 -16.88 -3.60
C LEU A 476 5.62 -18.32 -3.11
N ASP A 477 6.59 -18.53 -2.21
CA ASP A 477 6.94 -19.83 -1.62
C ASP A 477 5.82 -20.45 -0.80
N ASP A 478 4.82 -19.67 -0.38
CA ASP A 478 3.63 -20.15 0.33
C ASP A 478 2.44 -20.37 -0.61
N LEU A 479 2.54 -19.93 -1.87
CA LEU A 479 1.48 -20.11 -2.85
C LEU A 479 1.51 -21.56 -3.38
N ARG A 480 0.34 -22.20 -3.32
CA ARG A 480 0.11 -23.53 -3.88
C ARG A 480 -1.03 -23.47 -4.90
N PRO A 481 -1.11 -24.40 -5.86
CA PRO A 481 -2.28 -24.51 -6.73
C PRO A 481 -3.57 -24.52 -5.91
N GLY A 482 -4.54 -23.67 -6.26
CA GLY A 482 -5.76 -23.49 -5.47
C GLY A 482 -5.83 -22.20 -4.65
N VAL A 483 -4.69 -21.61 -4.26
CA VAL A 483 -4.65 -20.32 -3.56
C VAL A 483 -5.14 -19.22 -4.49
N ARG A 484 -5.85 -18.21 -3.96
CA ARG A 484 -6.36 -17.09 -4.74
C ARG A 484 -5.57 -15.81 -4.51
N VAL A 485 -5.17 -15.15 -5.60
CA VAL A 485 -4.37 -13.92 -5.61
C VAL A 485 -5.14 -12.81 -6.33
N ALA A 486 -4.97 -11.58 -5.85
CA ALA A 486 -5.60 -10.39 -6.36
C ALA A 486 -5.01 -9.99 -7.73
N VAL A 487 -5.87 -9.99 -8.74
CA VAL A 487 -5.60 -9.41 -10.07
C VAL A 487 -6.60 -8.30 -10.37
N PRO A 488 -6.31 -7.34 -11.25
CA PRO A 488 -7.29 -6.32 -11.64
C PRO A 488 -8.53 -6.96 -12.28
N ARG A 489 -9.70 -6.60 -11.75
CA ARG A 489 -11.01 -6.87 -12.32
C ARG A 489 -11.40 -5.80 -13.36
N HIS A 490 -11.08 -4.55 -13.03
CA HIS A 490 -11.26 -3.39 -13.87
C HIS A 490 -9.95 -2.60 -13.91
N VAL A 491 -9.70 -1.91 -15.02
CA VAL A 491 -8.61 -0.93 -15.12
C VAL A 491 -9.24 0.43 -15.44
N PRO A 492 -9.04 1.46 -14.60
CA PRO A 492 -9.57 2.79 -14.87
C PRO A 492 -8.99 3.41 -16.14
N ALA A 493 -9.60 4.52 -16.59
CA ALA A 493 -9.01 5.30 -17.67
C ALA A 493 -7.65 5.86 -17.26
N PRO A 494 -6.65 5.85 -18.17
CA PRO A 494 -5.36 6.45 -17.88
C PRO A 494 -5.48 7.96 -17.77
N LYS A 495 -4.54 8.60 -17.07
CA LYS A 495 -4.55 10.06 -16.84
C LYS A 495 -4.50 10.85 -18.15
N ASN A 496 -3.74 10.36 -19.13
CA ASN A 496 -3.57 11.01 -20.42
C ASN A 496 -4.32 10.19 -21.47
N LEU A 497 -5.35 10.81 -22.06
CA LEU A 497 -6.06 10.24 -23.19
C LEU A 497 -5.51 10.80 -24.50
N ASN A 498 -5.34 9.93 -25.49
CA ASN A 498 -4.97 10.30 -26.85
C ASN A 498 -6.18 10.13 -27.75
N GLU A 499 -6.37 11.03 -28.72
CA GLU A 499 -7.45 10.89 -29.69
C GLU A 499 -6.93 10.56 -31.08
N TRP A 500 -7.40 9.43 -31.63
CA TRP A 500 -7.10 9.00 -32.99
C TRP A 500 -8.36 9.09 -33.86
N PRO A 501 -8.22 9.46 -35.15
CA PRO A 501 -9.30 9.33 -36.13
C PRO A 501 -9.83 7.89 -36.16
N ASP A 502 -11.14 7.72 -36.32
CA ASP A 502 -11.78 6.39 -36.37
C ASP A 502 -11.16 5.53 -37.48
N ASP A 503 -10.88 6.12 -38.64
CA ASP A 503 -10.24 5.45 -39.77
C ASP A 503 -8.88 4.84 -39.41
N LYS A 504 -8.04 5.56 -38.62
CA LYS A 504 -6.76 5.02 -38.17
C LYS A 504 -6.99 3.81 -37.25
N VAL A 505 -7.92 3.92 -36.30
CA VAL A 505 -8.24 2.83 -35.37
C VAL A 505 -8.71 1.59 -36.12
N ILE A 506 -9.60 1.77 -37.10
CA ILE A 506 -10.13 0.71 -37.97
C ILE A 506 -9.02 0.06 -38.78
N VAL A 507 -8.20 0.86 -39.49
CA VAL A 507 -7.08 0.35 -40.30
C VAL A 507 -6.13 -0.45 -39.42
N LEU A 508 -5.76 0.05 -38.24
CA LEU A 508 -4.84 -0.67 -37.35
C LEU A 508 -5.39 -2.03 -36.93
N ALA A 509 -6.66 -2.09 -36.51
CA ALA A 509 -7.29 -3.34 -36.07
C ALA A 509 -7.26 -4.41 -37.16
N HIS A 510 -7.67 -4.04 -38.38
CA HIS A 510 -7.65 -4.93 -39.56
C HIS A 510 -6.24 -5.32 -39.99
N MET A 511 -5.28 -4.39 -39.92
CA MET A 511 -3.88 -4.70 -40.25
C MET A 511 -3.29 -5.69 -39.22
N ILE A 512 -3.54 -5.51 -37.92
CA ILE A 512 -3.04 -6.41 -36.88
C ILE A 512 -3.58 -7.83 -37.05
N GLY A 513 -4.86 -8.00 -37.40
CA GLY A 513 -5.44 -9.30 -37.72
C GLY A 513 -4.96 -9.84 -39.07
N ASP A 514 -5.74 -9.56 -40.11
CA ASP A 514 -5.60 -10.12 -41.46
C ASP A 514 -4.69 -9.31 -42.40
N GLY A 515 -4.01 -8.28 -41.89
CA GLY A 515 -3.05 -7.50 -42.66
C GLY A 515 -1.71 -8.21 -42.89
N SER A 516 -1.17 -8.05 -44.10
CA SER A 516 0.19 -8.40 -44.47
C SER A 516 1.01 -7.15 -44.78
N PHE A 517 2.08 -6.93 -43.99
CA PHE A 517 3.01 -5.81 -44.12
C PHE A 517 4.45 -6.25 -43.86
N VAL A 518 4.79 -7.45 -44.35
CA VAL A 518 6.14 -8.00 -44.22
C VAL A 518 7.11 -7.29 -45.17
N ARG A 519 8.40 -7.25 -44.79
CA ARG A 519 9.42 -6.55 -45.58
C ARG A 519 9.47 -7.08 -47.01
N ARG A 520 9.66 -6.17 -47.98
CA ARG A 520 9.78 -6.46 -49.42
C ARG A 520 8.54 -7.08 -50.07
N GLN A 521 7.36 -6.94 -49.47
CA GLN A 521 6.08 -7.32 -50.08
C GLN A 521 5.11 -6.13 -50.10
N PRO A 522 4.15 -6.07 -51.04
CA PRO A 522 3.09 -5.08 -51.02
C PRO A 522 2.26 -5.19 -49.75
N ILE A 523 1.77 -4.06 -49.23
CA ILE A 523 0.82 -4.05 -48.12
C ILE A 523 -0.51 -4.59 -48.64
N ARG A 524 -1.04 -5.60 -47.96
CA ARG A 524 -2.30 -6.25 -48.32
C ARG A 524 -3.17 -6.46 -47.09
N TYR A 525 -4.47 -6.51 -47.32
CA TYR A 525 -5.49 -6.96 -46.37
C TYR A 525 -6.36 -8.00 -47.07
N ALA A 526 -6.71 -9.08 -46.40
CA ALA A 526 -7.52 -10.15 -47.00
C ALA A 526 -8.72 -10.46 -46.11
N SER A 527 -9.91 -10.58 -46.69
CA SER A 527 -11.11 -10.97 -45.96
C SER A 527 -12.13 -11.65 -46.87
N LYS A 528 -12.98 -12.49 -46.27
CA LYS A 528 -14.15 -13.08 -46.93
C LYS A 528 -15.41 -12.25 -46.72
N ASP A 529 -15.35 -11.26 -45.83
CA ASP A 529 -16.48 -10.45 -45.41
C ASP A 529 -16.48 -9.14 -46.20
N GLU A 530 -17.52 -8.96 -47.02
CA GLU A 530 -17.67 -7.79 -47.88
C GLU A 530 -17.78 -6.48 -47.09
N ALA A 531 -18.43 -6.49 -45.92
CA ALA A 531 -18.55 -5.31 -45.08
C ALA A 531 -17.19 -4.90 -44.49
N CYS A 532 -16.33 -5.87 -44.20
CA CYS A 532 -14.95 -5.60 -43.77
C CYS A 532 -14.11 -5.01 -44.91
N LEU A 533 -14.24 -5.52 -46.13
CA LEU A 533 -13.55 -5.01 -47.32
C LEU A 533 -13.99 -3.56 -47.66
N ASP A 534 -15.29 -3.27 -47.64
CA ASP A 534 -15.81 -1.92 -47.85
C ASP A 534 -15.32 -0.95 -46.77
N THR A 535 -15.40 -1.36 -45.50
CA THR A 535 -14.95 -0.54 -44.38
C THR A 535 -13.45 -0.24 -44.48
N MET A 536 -12.64 -1.25 -44.82
CA MET A 536 -11.20 -1.06 -45.05
C MET A 536 -10.94 -0.12 -46.24
N THR A 537 -11.66 -0.29 -47.35
CA THR A 537 -11.56 0.55 -48.55
C THR A 537 -11.88 2.02 -48.26
N ARG A 538 -12.86 2.29 -47.40
CA ARG A 538 -13.19 3.64 -46.94
C ARG A 538 -12.12 4.19 -45.99
N ALA A 539 -11.72 3.42 -44.99
CA ALA A 539 -10.81 3.88 -43.95
C ALA A 539 -9.39 4.20 -44.49
N VAL A 540 -8.89 3.45 -45.48
CA VAL A 540 -7.56 3.72 -46.05
C VAL A 540 -7.48 5.03 -46.83
N LYS A 541 -8.61 5.63 -47.22
CA LYS A 541 -8.64 6.97 -47.83
C LYS A 541 -8.09 8.04 -46.90
N HIS A 542 -8.14 7.82 -45.58
CA HIS A 542 -7.48 8.68 -44.59
C HIS A 542 -5.96 8.82 -44.86
N PHE A 543 -5.34 7.79 -45.41
CA PHE A 543 -3.92 7.77 -45.78
C PHE A 543 -3.68 8.26 -47.23
N GLY A 544 -4.70 8.78 -47.89
CA GLY A 544 -4.70 9.12 -49.31
C GLY A 544 -4.64 7.90 -50.24
N ILE A 545 -4.82 6.69 -49.71
CA ILE A 545 -4.68 5.43 -50.48
C ILE A 545 -6.03 5.03 -51.08
N THR A 546 -6.01 4.70 -52.37
CA THR A 546 -7.10 4.00 -53.04
C THR A 546 -6.80 2.51 -53.03
N ALA A 547 -7.62 1.73 -52.33
CA ALA A 547 -7.49 0.27 -52.31
C ALA A 547 -7.74 -0.31 -53.70
N VAL A 548 -6.96 -1.34 -54.07
CA VAL A 548 -7.13 -2.10 -55.31
C VAL A 548 -7.54 -3.51 -54.95
N GLN A 549 -8.71 -3.94 -55.43
CA GLN A 549 -9.17 -5.30 -55.24
C GLN A 549 -8.48 -6.24 -56.22
N ASP A 550 -7.83 -7.27 -55.67
CA ASP A 550 -7.25 -8.37 -56.43
C ASP A 550 -8.20 -9.58 -56.35
N ASP A 551 -8.91 -9.86 -57.44
CA ASP A 551 -9.73 -11.07 -57.57
C ASP A 551 -8.87 -12.23 -58.07
N TYR A 552 -8.50 -13.11 -57.14
CA TYR A 552 -7.88 -14.40 -57.45
C TYR A 552 -8.94 -15.49 -57.31
N ALA A 553 -9.46 -15.99 -58.43
CA ALA A 553 -10.52 -17.01 -58.45
C ALA A 553 -10.19 -18.28 -57.63
N GLU A 554 -8.90 -18.59 -57.44
CA GLU A 554 -8.41 -19.75 -56.66
C GLU A 554 -8.30 -19.48 -55.15
N ALA A 555 -8.23 -18.22 -54.70
CA ALA A 555 -7.80 -17.87 -53.34
C ALA A 555 -8.88 -18.02 -52.25
N ARG A 556 -10.15 -18.23 -52.62
CA ARG A 556 -11.32 -18.33 -51.70
C ARG A 556 -11.49 -17.14 -50.73
N VAL A 557 -10.76 -16.04 -50.94
CA VAL A 557 -10.69 -14.83 -50.11
C VAL A 557 -10.37 -13.65 -51.03
N THR A 558 -11.07 -12.53 -50.85
CA THR A 558 -10.79 -11.29 -51.58
C THR A 558 -9.65 -10.54 -50.91
N THR A 559 -8.68 -10.06 -51.71
CA THR A 559 -7.52 -9.33 -51.20
C THR A 559 -7.54 -7.88 -51.67
N LEU A 560 -7.39 -6.94 -50.74
CA LEU A 560 -7.13 -5.53 -51.02
C LEU A 560 -5.63 -5.27 -51.01
N ARG A 561 -5.10 -4.82 -52.14
CA ARG A 561 -3.76 -4.24 -52.21
C ARG A 561 -3.84 -2.76 -51.88
N LEU A 562 -2.92 -2.29 -51.04
CA LEU A 562 -2.91 -0.91 -50.53
C LEU A 562 -1.68 -0.16 -51.08
N PRO A 563 -1.70 0.25 -52.37
CA PRO A 563 -0.56 0.90 -53.01
C PRO A 563 -0.27 2.28 -52.42
N SER A 564 0.97 2.75 -52.58
CA SER A 564 1.32 4.13 -52.24
C SER A 564 0.58 5.10 -53.18
N PRO A 565 0.07 6.25 -52.69
CA PRO A 565 -0.62 7.22 -53.54
C PRO A 565 0.33 8.01 -54.46
N TYR A 566 1.64 7.86 -54.24
CA TYR A 566 2.70 8.45 -55.03
C TYR A 566 3.77 7.41 -55.37
N ARG A 567 4.57 7.71 -56.41
CA ARG A 567 5.74 6.92 -56.80
C ARG A 567 6.75 6.87 -55.66
N LEU A 568 7.15 5.65 -55.28
CA LEU A 568 8.17 5.43 -54.26
C LEU A 568 9.56 5.74 -54.84
N THR A 569 10.30 6.63 -54.18
CA THR A 569 11.68 7.05 -54.49
C THR A 569 12.52 7.00 -53.21
N HIS A 570 13.82 7.30 -53.28
CA HIS A 570 14.65 7.38 -52.07
C HIS A 570 14.01 8.32 -51.04
N GLY A 571 13.85 7.85 -49.79
CA GLY A 571 13.22 8.60 -48.70
C GLY A 571 11.67 8.68 -48.72
N LYS A 572 10.98 8.19 -49.77
CA LYS A 572 9.51 8.15 -49.84
C LYS A 572 8.99 6.75 -49.59
N ARG A 573 8.17 6.59 -48.56
CA ARG A 573 7.58 5.31 -48.15
C ARG A 573 6.06 5.34 -48.27
N ASN A 574 5.43 4.17 -48.42
CA ASN A 574 3.96 4.06 -48.35
C ASN A 574 3.47 4.64 -47.00
N PRO A 575 2.42 5.49 -46.97
CA PRO A 575 1.95 6.13 -45.76
C PRO A 575 1.56 5.17 -44.63
N ILE A 576 0.89 4.06 -44.95
CA ILE A 576 0.54 3.01 -43.97
C ILE A 576 1.82 2.33 -43.46
N ALA A 577 2.77 2.01 -44.35
CA ALA A 577 4.03 1.43 -43.91
C ALA A 577 4.79 2.36 -42.96
N SER A 578 4.93 3.64 -43.31
CA SER A 578 5.60 4.65 -42.50
C SER A 578 4.93 4.82 -41.13
N TRP A 579 3.60 4.75 -41.10
CA TRP A 579 2.85 4.81 -39.86
C TRP A 579 3.04 3.53 -39.02
N LEU A 580 2.99 2.34 -39.63
CA LEU A 580 3.28 1.08 -38.94
C LEU A 580 4.72 1.00 -38.42
N ASP A 581 5.70 1.64 -39.07
CA ASP A 581 7.07 1.74 -38.52
C ASP A 581 7.08 2.56 -37.24
N SER A 582 6.38 3.71 -37.23
CA SER A 582 6.31 4.56 -36.04
C SER A 582 5.66 3.86 -34.84
N LEU A 583 4.88 2.81 -35.10
CA LEU A 583 4.25 1.95 -34.09
C LEU A 583 5.06 0.68 -33.77
N GLY A 584 6.21 0.48 -34.42
CA GLY A 584 7.04 -0.72 -34.27
C GLY A 584 6.44 -2.01 -34.87
N LEU A 585 5.42 -1.90 -35.72
CA LEU A 585 4.69 -3.05 -36.28
C LEU A 585 5.16 -3.49 -37.66
N PHE A 586 5.71 -2.58 -38.46
CA PHE A 586 6.03 -2.89 -39.85
C PHE A 586 7.08 -4.01 -39.95
N GLY A 587 6.85 -4.98 -40.83
CA GLY A 587 7.74 -6.12 -41.04
C GLY A 587 7.51 -7.30 -40.10
N LEU A 588 6.71 -7.16 -39.04
CA LEU A 588 6.43 -8.24 -38.09
C LEU A 588 5.58 -9.35 -38.70
N ARG A 589 5.83 -10.59 -38.28
CA ARG A 589 5.00 -11.76 -38.56
C ARG A 589 3.88 -11.88 -37.53
N SER A 590 2.88 -12.72 -37.81
CA SER A 590 1.70 -12.93 -36.93
C SER A 590 2.04 -13.18 -35.46
N HIS A 591 3.03 -14.03 -35.17
CA HIS A 591 3.49 -14.33 -33.81
C HIS A 591 4.27 -13.20 -33.09
N GLU A 592 4.66 -12.15 -33.80
CA GLU A 592 5.41 -11.01 -33.27
C GLU A 592 4.53 -9.77 -33.08
N LYS A 593 3.34 -9.74 -33.69
CA LYS A 593 2.41 -8.60 -33.61
C LYS A 593 1.99 -8.32 -32.16
N PHE A 594 1.72 -7.06 -31.84
CA PHE A 594 1.28 -6.60 -30.52
C PHE A 594 0.37 -5.36 -30.67
N ILE A 595 -0.25 -4.88 -29.58
CA ILE A 595 -1.03 -3.65 -29.63
C ILE A 595 -0.12 -2.46 -29.27
N PRO A 596 0.00 -1.42 -30.12
CA PRO A 596 0.82 -0.25 -29.82
C PRO A 596 0.34 0.54 -28.59
N GLU A 597 1.28 1.16 -27.88
CA GLU A 597 1.01 1.95 -26.67
C GLU A 597 -0.13 2.97 -26.83
N GLY A 598 -0.15 3.69 -27.96
CA GLY A 598 -1.15 4.72 -28.22
C GLY A 598 -2.60 4.22 -28.20
N VAL A 599 -2.86 2.93 -28.40
CA VAL A 599 -4.20 2.32 -28.32
C VAL A 599 -4.70 2.24 -26.88
N PHE A 600 -3.81 2.00 -25.90
CA PHE A 600 -4.19 1.89 -24.49
C PHE A 600 -4.63 3.23 -23.88
N SER A 601 -4.13 4.33 -24.43
CA SER A 601 -4.51 5.70 -24.07
C SER A 601 -5.76 6.19 -24.79
N LEU A 602 -6.41 5.39 -25.64
CA LEU A 602 -7.61 5.83 -26.34
C LEU A 602 -8.83 5.94 -25.39
N PRO A 603 -9.78 6.84 -25.66
CA PRO A 603 -11.09 6.85 -25.00
C PRO A 603 -11.81 5.51 -25.14
N ARG A 604 -12.62 5.14 -24.16
CA ARG A 604 -13.36 3.85 -24.11
C ARG A 604 -14.10 3.55 -25.43
N ARG A 605 -14.75 4.56 -26.04
CA ARG A 605 -15.44 4.42 -27.34
C ARG A 605 -14.52 3.95 -28.48
N LYS A 606 -13.29 4.47 -28.53
CA LYS A 606 -12.30 4.15 -29.56
C LYS A 606 -11.65 2.79 -29.30
N ILE A 607 -11.46 2.40 -28.03
CA ILE A 607 -11.05 1.04 -27.69
C ILE A 607 -12.13 0.03 -28.11
N ALA A 608 -13.41 0.34 -27.87
CA ALA A 608 -14.52 -0.50 -28.32
C ALA A 608 -14.52 -0.65 -29.85
N LEU A 609 -14.33 0.46 -30.58
CA LEU A 609 -14.18 0.44 -32.04
C LEU A 609 -13.01 -0.44 -32.48
N PHE A 610 -11.83 -0.27 -31.86
CA PHE A 610 -10.64 -1.08 -32.13
C PHE A 610 -10.93 -2.57 -31.94
N LEU A 611 -11.43 -2.96 -30.77
CA LEU A 611 -11.72 -4.35 -30.43
C LEU A 611 -12.81 -4.95 -31.33
N ARG A 612 -13.86 -4.19 -31.66
CA ARG A 612 -14.93 -4.60 -32.58
C ARG A 612 -14.39 -5.00 -33.96
N HIS A 613 -13.46 -4.21 -34.49
CA HIS A 613 -12.84 -4.48 -35.79
C HIS A 613 -11.76 -5.56 -35.71
N LEU A 614 -11.02 -5.64 -34.59
CA LEU A 614 -10.06 -6.72 -34.37
C LEU A 614 -10.78 -8.08 -34.25
N TRP A 615 -11.95 -8.13 -33.62
CA TRP A 615 -12.73 -9.36 -33.51
C TRP A 615 -13.33 -9.81 -34.86
N ALA A 616 -13.47 -8.90 -35.82
CA ALA A 616 -13.93 -9.23 -37.16
C ALA A 616 -12.88 -10.06 -37.95
N THR A 617 -11.61 -10.04 -37.53
CA THR A 617 -10.53 -10.83 -38.16
C THR A 617 -10.46 -12.24 -37.55
N ASP A 618 -9.72 -12.41 -36.47
CA ASP A 618 -9.39 -13.70 -35.83
C ASP A 618 -10.29 -14.01 -34.62
N GLY A 619 -11.30 -13.17 -34.39
CA GLY A 619 -12.33 -13.38 -33.38
C GLY A 619 -13.39 -14.37 -33.84
N CYS A 620 -13.96 -15.11 -32.90
CA CYS A 620 -15.07 -16.01 -33.15
C CYS A 620 -16.21 -15.70 -32.17
N VAL A 621 -17.42 -15.64 -32.72
CA VAL A 621 -18.67 -15.44 -31.97
C VAL A 621 -19.76 -16.26 -32.63
N TRP A 622 -20.34 -17.19 -31.88
CA TRP A 622 -21.52 -17.94 -32.30
C TRP A 622 -22.22 -18.58 -31.10
N TRP A 623 -23.49 -18.91 -31.32
CA TRP A 623 -24.29 -19.69 -30.38
C TRP A 623 -24.08 -21.19 -30.65
N ASP A 624 -23.63 -21.94 -29.64
CA ASP A 624 -23.47 -23.39 -29.72
C ASP A 624 -24.74 -24.07 -29.19
N GLU A 625 -25.64 -24.44 -30.11
CA GLU A 625 -26.92 -25.08 -29.80
C GLU A 625 -26.77 -26.34 -28.93
N LYS A 626 -25.71 -27.13 -29.17
CA LYS A 626 -25.52 -28.41 -28.49
C LYS A 626 -25.21 -28.22 -27.01
N SER A 627 -24.39 -27.21 -26.69
CA SER A 627 -24.02 -26.90 -25.31
C SER A 627 -24.89 -25.80 -24.71
N SER A 628 -25.78 -25.20 -25.49
CA SER A 628 -26.64 -24.08 -25.07
C SER A 628 -25.80 -22.94 -24.48
N GLN A 629 -24.69 -22.61 -25.13
CA GLN A 629 -23.71 -21.63 -24.66
C GLN A 629 -23.22 -20.74 -25.80
N SER A 630 -23.02 -19.46 -25.50
CA SER A 630 -22.31 -18.56 -26.40
C SER A 630 -20.80 -18.87 -26.38
N ARG A 631 -20.21 -18.96 -27.57
CA ARG A 631 -18.78 -19.18 -27.78
C ARG A 631 -18.16 -17.88 -28.30
N ILE A 632 -17.43 -17.19 -27.42
CA ILE A 632 -16.76 -15.93 -27.74
C ILE A 632 -15.27 -16.07 -27.40
N TYR A 633 -14.41 -16.07 -28.41
CA TYR A 633 -12.96 -16.05 -28.20
C TYR A 633 -12.21 -15.34 -29.32
N TYR A 634 -10.96 -14.96 -29.05
CA TYR A 634 -10.00 -14.43 -30.01
C TYR A 634 -8.78 -15.34 -30.07
N SER A 635 -8.31 -15.70 -31.27
CA SER A 635 -7.16 -16.61 -31.45
C SER A 635 -5.97 -15.88 -32.08
N SER A 636 -4.77 -16.06 -31.54
CA SER A 636 -3.55 -15.58 -32.18
C SER A 636 -2.34 -16.45 -31.85
N THR A 637 -1.33 -16.43 -32.72
CA THR A 637 -0.02 -17.04 -32.45
C THR A 637 0.92 -16.11 -31.69
N SER A 638 0.55 -14.83 -31.51
CA SER A 638 1.28 -13.89 -30.65
C SER A 638 0.71 -13.91 -29.25
N ARG A 639 1.52 -14.33 -28.28
CA ARG A 639 1.14 -14.30 -26.87
C ARG A 639 0.90 -12.86 -26.40
N ARG A 640 1.80 -11.95 -26.77
CA ARG A 640 1.74 -10.53 -26.38
C ARG A 640 0.46 -9.86 -26.87
N LEU A 641 0.07 -10.10 -28.12
CA LEU A 641 -1.18 -9.55 -28.67
C LEU A 641 -2.39 -10.02 -27.85
N VAL A 642 -2.42 -11.28 -27.44
CA VAL A 642 -3.54 -11.80 -26.67
C VAL A 642 -3.58 -11.24 -25.25
N ASP A 643 -2.44 -11.09 -24.59
CA ASP A 643 -2.36 -10.43 -23.28
C ASP A 643 -2.76 -8.95 -23.38
N ASP A 644 -2.37 -8.26 -24.45
CA ASP A 644 -2.77 -6.88 -24.74
C ASP A 644 -4.29 -6.75 -24.97
N VAL A 645 -4.91 -7.68 -25.70
CA VAL A 645 -6.38 -7.74 -25.86
C VAL A 645 -7.07 -7.97 -24.52
N ALA A 646 -6.57 -8.90 -23.69
CA ALA A 646 -7.10 -9.13 -22.35
C ALA A 646 -7.08 -7.84 -21.52
N ARG A 647 -5.98 -7.09 -21.56
CA ARG A 647 -5.84 -5.82 -20.85
C ARG A 647 -6.83 -4.77 -21.32
N LEU A 648 -7.04 -4.63 -22.64
CA LEU A 648 -8.05 -3.71 -23.18
C LEU A 648 -9.47 -4.10 -22.74
N LEU A 649 -9.78 -5.40 -22.66
CA LEU A 649 -11.09 -5.87 -22.20
C LEU A 649 -11.37 -5.56 -20.72
N LEU A 650 -10.35 -5.43 -19.87
CA LEU A 650 -10.50 -4.97 -18.48
C LEU A 650 -11.05 -3.53 -18.39
N ARG A 651 -10.88 -2.70 -19.44
CA ARG A 651 -11.50 -1.36 -19.53
C ARG A 651 -13.03 -1.41 -19.61
N PHE A 652 -13.57 -2.57 -19.98
CA PHE A 652 -15.00 -2.86 -20.09
C PHE A 652 -15.47 -3.79 -18.96
N ASN A 653 -14.63 -4.07 -17.98
CA ASN A 653 -14.90 -5.04 -16.92
C ASN A 653 -15.25 -6.43 -17.49
N VAL A 654 -14.58 -6.82 -18.58
CA VAL A 654 -14.74 -8.11 -19.25
C VAL A 654 -13.56 -9.00 -18.90
N MET A 655 -13.82 -10.01 -18.08
CA MET A 655 -12.80 -10.97 -17.66
C MET A 655 -12.62 -12.08 -18.70
N THR A 656 -11.37 -12.51 -18.87
CA THR A 656 -10.97 -13.46 -19.91
C THR A 656 -10.13 -14.60 -19.35
N ARG A 657 -10.17 -15.76 -20.02
CA ARG A 657 -9.28 -16.90 -19.73
C ARG A 657 -8.51 -17.27 -20.99
N LEU A 658 -7.21 -17.44 -20.83
CA LEU A 658 -6.34 -17.92 -21.89
C LEU A 658 -6.34 -19.46 -21.94
N LYS A 659 -6.36 -20.01 -23.14
CA LYS A 659 -6.14 -21.43 -23.41
C LYS A 659 -5.06 -21.57 -24.47
N GLU A 660 -4.04 -22.37 -24.17
CA GLU A 660 -3.02 -22.74 -25.14
C GLU A 660 -3.49 -23.96 -25.94
N THR A 661 -3.35 -23.90 -27.26
CA THR A 661 -3.72 -24.98 -28.18
C THR A 661 -2.58 -25.24 -29.16
N ARG A 662 -2.30 -26.51 -29.42
CA ARG A 662 -1.28 -26.92 -30.40
C ARG A 662 -1.90 -27.93 -31.35
N LYS A 663 -1.72 -27.71 -32.66
CA LYS A 663 -2.23 -28.60 -33.72
C LYS A 663 -1.06 -29.24 -34.46
N GLY A 664 -0.68 -30.46 -34.07
CA GLY A 664 0.50 -31.15 -34.62
C GLY A 664 1.78 -30.35 -34.42
N ASP A 665 2.58 -30.21 -35.48
CA ASP A 665 3.85 -29.47 -35.46
C ASP A 665 3.71 -27.95 -35.66
N HIS A 666 2.47 -27.43 -35.73
CA HIS A 666 2.24 -26.00 -35.84
C HIS A 666 2.62 -25.26 -34.55
N LYS A 667 2.95 -23.97 -34.69
CA LYS A 667 3.18 -23.05 -33.56
C LYS A 667 2.01 -23.09 -32.57
N VAL A 668 2.31 -22.89 -31.29
CA VAL A 668 1.28 -22.75 -30.24
C VAL A 668 0.38 -21.57 -30.58
N CYS A 669 -0.93 -21.82 -30.54
CA CYS A 669 -1.98 -20.83 -30.71
C CYS A 669 -2.61 -20.52 -29.35
N TYR A 670 -2.67 -19.24 -29.01
CA TYR A 670 -3.24 -18.73 -27.78
C TYR A 670 -4.67 -18.26 -28.07
N GLN A 671 -5.64 -18.86 -27.37
CA GLN A 671 -7.04 -18.49 -27.46
C GLN A 671 -7.46 -17.75 -26.19
N LEU A 672 -7.96 -16.53 -26.34
CA LEU A 672 -8.56 -15.76 -25.26
C LEU A 672 -10.07 -15.93 -25.30
N HIS A 673 -10.61 -16.57 -24.28
CA HIS A 673 -12.04 -16.87 -24.14
C HIS A 673 -12.70 -15.85 -23.22
N ILE A 674 -13.83 -15.30 -23.66
CA ILE A 674 -14.73 -14.51 -22.81
C ILE A 674 -15.78 -15.47 -22.25
N TYR A 675 -15.76 -15.65 -20.93
CA TYR A 675 -16.55 -16.66 -20.22
C TYR A 675 -17.46 -16.03 -19.17
N GLY A 676 -18.58 -16.70 -18.89
CA GLY A 676 -19.62 -16.18 -18.01
C GLY A 676 -20.54 -15.22 -18.76
N ALA A 677 -21.84 -15.41 -18.58
CA ALA A 677 -22.87 -14.67 -19.33
C ALA A 677 -22.75 -13.15 -19.15
N GLU A 678 -22.40 -12.67 -17.95
CA GLU A 678 -22.24 -11.23 -17.69
C GLU A 678 -21.06 -10.62 -18.48
N ASN A 679 -19.90 -11.28 -18.51
CA ASN A 679 -18.75 -10.82 -19.31
C ASN A 679 -19.07 -10.87 -20.82
N GLN A 680 -19.79 -11.92 -21.26
CA GLN A 680 -20.20 -12.08 -22.65
C GLN A 680 -21.19 -10.99 -23.06
N LEU A 681 -22.20 -10.71 -22.25
CA LEU A 681 -23.17 -9.63 -22.48
C LEU A 681 -22.49 -8.26 -22.52
N ARG A 682 -21.62 -7.94 -21.55
CA ARG A 682 -20.83 -6.69 -21.58
C ARG A 682 -20.03 -6.54 -22.87
N PHE A 683 -19.35 -7.61 -23.31
CA PHE A 683 -18.62 -7.59 -24.57
C PHE A 683 -19.56 -7.38 -25.76
N LEU A 684 -20.67 -8.10 -25.85
CA LEU A 684 -21.60 -8.02 -26.97
C LEU A 684 -22.28 -6.63 -27.05
N ASP A 685 -22.63 -6.06 -25.90
CA ASP A 685 -23.36 -4.79 -25.81
C ASP A 685 -22.44 -3.57 -26.01
N GLU A 686 -21.25 -3.59 -25.40
CA GLU A 686 -20.36 -2.43 -25.45
C GLU A 686 -19.36 -2.46 -26.61
N VAL A 687 -18.88 -3.66 -26.98
CA VAL A 687 -17.88 -3.84 -28.03
C VAL A 687 -18.54 -4.35 -29.31
N GLY A 688 -19.17 -5.51 -29.26
CA GLY A 688 -19.75 -6.19 -30.42
C GLY A 688 -18.70 -6.66 -31.43
N VAL A 689 -19.16 -7.12 -32.60
CA VAL A 689 -18.30 -7.58 -33.70
C VAL A 689 -18.75 -6.92 -34.99
N HIS A 690 -17.81 -6.48 -35.82
CA HIS A 690 -18.11 -5.90 -37.14
C HIS A 690 -18.31 -7.00 -38.20
N GLY A 691 -19.05 -6.65 -39.27
CA GLY A 691 -19.22 -7.52 -40.44
C GLY A 691 -20.34 -8.55 -40.31
N GLU A 692 -20.30 -9.62 -41.11
CA GLU A 692 -21.31 -10.68 -41.15
C GLU A 692 -21.51 -11.34 -39.77
N ARG A 693 -20.42 -11.47 -39.00
CA ARG A 693 -20.43 -12.04 -37.64
C ARG A 693 -21.25 -11.22 -36.63
N SER A 694 -21.59 -9.97 -36.94
CA SER A 694 -22.48 -9.16 -36.10
C SER A 694 -23.83 -9.82 -35.85
N ARG A 695 -24.36 -10.57 -36.83
CA ARG A 695 -25.64 -11.31 -36.67
C ARG A 695 -25.55 -12.38 -35.60
N HIS A 696 -24.45 -13.12 -35.56
CA HIS A 696 -24.21 -14.11 -34.51
C HIS A 696 -24.01 -13.47 -33.14
N ALA A 697 -23.41 -12.27 -33.09
CA ALA A 697 -23.24 -11.52 -31.86
C ALA A 697 -24.61 -11.11 -31.27
N VAL A 698 -25.51 -10.60 -32.11
CA VAL A 698 -26.90 -10.28 -31.70
C VAL A 698 -27.62 -11.53 -31.21
N GLN A 699 -27.57 -12.63 -31.98
CA GLN A 699 -28.17 -13.91 -31.56
C GLN A 699 -27.64 -14.37 -30.20
N CYS A 700 -26.32 -14.31 -29.97
CA CYS A 700 -25.75 -14.66 -28.67
C CYS A 700 -26.27 -13.78 -27.54
N ALA A 701 -26.44 -12.47 -27.77
CA ALA A 701 -26.89 -11.54 -26.75
C ALA A 701 -28.34 -11.84 -26.34
N ASP A 702 -29.22 -12.07 -27.31
CA ASP A 702 -30.62 -12.36 -27.07
C ASP A 702 -30.79 -13.69 -26.31
N GLU A 703 -30.14 -14.77 -26.77
CA GLU A 703 -30.15 -16.08 -26.11
C GLU A 703 -29.58 -16.05 -24.69
N LEU A 704 -28.59 -15.20 -24.42
CA LEU A 704 -28.01 -15.05 -23.08
C LEU A 704 -28.92 -14.28 -22.13
N ARG A 705 -29.69 -13.30 -22.61
CA ARG A 705 -30.63 -12.49 -21.81
C ARG A 705 -31.84 -13.30 -21.37
N ASP A 706 -32.31 -14.21 -22.22
CA ASP A 706 -33.48 -15.05 -21.95
C ASP A 706 -33.20 -16.17 -20.94
N ARG A 707 -31.95 -16.31 -20.47
CA ARG A 707 -31.51 -17.40 -19.60
C ARG A 707 -31.09 -16.91 -18.22
N ARG A 708 -31.49 -17.67 -17.20
CA ARG A 708 -31.07 -17.41 -15.80
C ARG A 708 -29.58 -17.71 -15.65
N THR A 709 -28.77 -16.66 -15.56
CA THR A 709 -27.31 -16.75 -15.54
C THR A 709 -26.78 -17.29 -14.21
N ASN A 710 -25.72 -18.10 -14.25
CA ASN A 710 -25.02 -18.54 -13.05
C ASN A 710 -24.01 -17.45 -12.59
N ALA A 711 -24.34 -16.71 -11.53
CA ALA A 711 -23.54 -15.59 -11.00
C ALA A 711 -22.22 -16.00 -10.29
N ASN A 712 -21.86 -17.29 -10.31
CA ASN A 712 -20.75 -17.87 -9.52
C ASN A 712 -19.40 -17.85 -10.26
N VAL A 713 -19.09 -16.79 -11.00
CA VAL A 713 -17.82 -16.66 -11.73
C VAL A 713 -16.86 -15.72 -11.01
N ASP A 714 -17.34 -14.51 -10.69
CA ASP A 714 -16.62 -13.52 -9.89
C ASP A 714 -17.01 -13.68 -8.41
N THR A 715 -16.16 -14.40 -7.67
CA THR A 715 -16.44 -14.82 -6.30
C THR A 715 -15.36 -14.33 -5.34
N VAL A 716 -15.80 -13.92 -4.15
CA VAL A 716 -14.89 -13.58 -3.05
C VAL A 716 -14.46 -14.88 -2.34
N PRO A 717 -13.19 -15.03 -1.93
CA PRO A 717 -12.70 -16.23 -1.27
C PRO A 717 -13.57 -16.64 -0.08
N ARG A 718 -13.76 -17.95 0.10
CA ARG A 718 -14.70 -18.53 1.09
C ARG A 718 -14.39 -18.14 2.52
N GLU A 719 -13.15 -17.73 2.77
CA GLU A 719 -12.61 -17.23 4.02
C GLU A 719 -13.43 -16.03 4.56
N VAL A 720 -14.10 -15.27 3.66
CA VAL A 720 -15.06 -14.20 4.02
C VAL A 720 -16.21 -14.68 4.90
N TRP A 721 -16.61 -15.94 4.79
CA TRP A 721 -17.66 -16.49 5.65
C TRP A 721 -17.27 -16.54 7.12
N SER A 722 -15.97 -16.59 7.44
CA SER A 722 -15.52 -16.50 8.83
C SER A 722 -15.84 -15.14 9.42
N ARG A 723 -15.57 -14.07 8.66
CA ARG A 723 -15.90 -12.69 9.03
C ARG A 723 -17.41 -12.48 9.17
N VAL A 724 -18.19 -12.98 8.22
CA VAL A 724 -19.66 -12.94 8.27
C VAL A 724 -20.19 -13.60 9.55
N ARG A 725 -19.66 -14.76 9.93
CA ARG A 725 -20.06 -15.45 11.18
C ARG A 725 -19.69 -14.65 12.43
N GLY A 726 -18.53 -13.98 12.45
CA GLY A 726 -18.15 -13.09 13.54
C GLY A 726 -19.15 -11.96 13.73
N ILE A 727 -19.49 -11.25 12.65
CA ILE A 727 -20.47 -10.14 12.68
C ILE A 727 -21.86 -10.64 13.11
N MET A 728 -22.29 -11.80 12.60
CA MET A 728 -23.56 -12.41 13.03
C MET A 728 -23.58 -12.71 14.53
N HIS A 729 -22.45 -13.19 15.09
CA HIS A 729 -22.34 -13.49 16.51
C HIS A 729 -22.41 -12.21 17.36
N GLU A 730 -21.68 -11.17 16.97
CA GLU A 730 -21.70 -9.85 17.63
C GLU A 730 -23.10 -9.24 17.63
N LYS A 731 -23.86 -9.40 16.53
CA LYS A 731 -25.25 -8.91 16.42
C LYS A 731 -26.29 -9.87 17.01
N GLY A 732 -25.88 -10.99 17.62
CA GLY A 732 -26.79 -11.99 18.19
C GLY A 732 -27.72 -12.66 17.17
N MET A 733 -27.37 -12.62 15.89
CA MET A 733 -28.21 -13.12 14.80
C MET A 733 -28.00 -14.63 14.57
N THR A 734 -29.06 -15.41 14.67
CA THR A 734 -29.00 -16.86 14.38
C THR A 734 -28.89 -17.13 12.88
N HIS A 735 -28.35 -18.29 12.49
CA HIS A 735 -28.29 -18.69 11.09
C HIS A 735 -29.66 -18.76 10.38
N ARG A 736 -30.74 -19.05 11.13
CA ARG A 736 -32.11 -19.07 10.57
C ARG A 736 -32.60 -17.65 10.30
N GLN A 737 -32.40 -16.73 11.24
CA GLN A 737 -32.74 -15.31 11.06
C GLN A 737 -31.96 -14.70 9.90
N PHE A 738 -30.67 -15.02 9.79
CA PHE A 738 -29.82 -14.56 8.70
C PHE A 738 -30.29 -15.09 7.33
N ALA A 739 -30.60 -16.38 7.22
CA ALA A 739 -31.13 -16.95 5.97
C ALA A 739 -32.47 -16.32 5.57
N ALA A 740 -33.35 -16.08 6.55
CA ALA A 740 -34.62 -15.39 6.33
C ALA A 740 -34.43 -13.93 5.88
N ALA A 741 -33.51 -13.20 6.49
CA ALA A 741 -33.18 -11.81 6.11
C ALA A 741 -32.55 -11.70 4.72
N LEU A 742 -31.83 -12.74 4.26
CA LEU A 742 -31.32 -12.83 2.89
C LEU A 742 -32.35 -13.31 1.86
N GLU A 743 -33.58 -13.60 2.28
CA GLU A 743 -34.63 -14.21 1.45
C GLU A 743 -34.18 -15.54 0.82
N THR A 744 -33.40 -16.33 1.56
CA THR A 744 -32.88 -17.62 1.10
C THR A 744 -33.41 -18.76 1.97
N GLN A 745 -33.66 -19.93 1.37
CA GLN A 745 -33.99 -21.12 2.14
C GLN A 745 -32.80 -21.52 3.04
N PHE A 746 -33.08 -21.81 4.30
CA PHE A 746 -32.08 -22.30 5.24
C PHE A 746 -31.69 -23.75 4.88
N CYS A 747 -30.54 -23.91 4.21
CA CYS A 747 -30.02 -25.21 3.76
C CYS A 747 -28.86 -25.72 4.64
N GLY A 748 -28.86 -25.42 5.93
CA GLY A 748 -27.82 -25.86 6.87
C GLY A 748 -26.44 -25.26 6.56
N SER A 749 -25.39 -26.10 6.52
CA SER A 749 -24.00 -25.64 6.37
C SER A 749 -23.54 -25.41 4.92
N THR A 750 -24.38 -25.73 3.93
CA THR A 750 -24.02 -25.73 2.50
C THR A 750 -23.62 -24.35 1.99
N MET A 751 -24.27 -23.28 2.48
CA MET A 751 -23.96 -21.90 2.10
C MET A 751 -22.49 -21.54 2.38
N TRP A 752 -21.95 -22.02 3.51
CA TRP A 752 -20.61 -21.67 3.98
C TRP A 752 -19.49 -22.43 3.27
N LYS A 753 -19.82 -23.47 2.48
CA LYS A 753 -18.84 -24.33 1.80
C LYS A 753 -18.33 -23.73 0.48
N HIS A 754 -19.07 -22.78 -0.10
CA HIS A 754 -18.78 -22.21 -1.41
C HIS A 754 -18.47 -20.72 -1.31
N ALA A 755 -17.51 -20.25 -2.12
CA ALA A 755 -17.18 -18.84 -2.26
C ALA A 755 -18.42 -18.03 -2.70
N PRO A 756 -18.81 -16.95 -1.99
CA PRO A 756 -19.95 -16.12 -2.40
C PRO A 756 -19.66 -15.33 -3.67
N SER A 757 -20.67 -15.15 -4.51
CA SER A 757 -20.64 -14.10 -5.53
C SER A 757 -20.64 -12.72 -4.87
N ARG A 758 -20.13 -11.71 -5.57
CA ARG A 758 -20.14 -10.32 -5.09
C ARG A 758 -21.54 -9.79 -4.81
N GLU A 759 -22.50 -10.09 -5.67
CA GLU A 759 -23.92 -9.73 -5.47
C GLU A 759 -24.49 -10.36 -4.19
N ARG A 760 -24.15 -11.63 -3.92
CA ARG A 760 -24.54 -12.27 -2.66
C ARG A 760 -23.86 -11.58 -1.48
N LEU A 761 -22.56 -11.28 -1.59
CA LEU A 761 -21.83 -10.63 -0.50
C LEU A 761 -22.36 -9.21 -0.21
N SER A 762 -22.76 -8.44 -1.24
CA SER A 762 -23.38 -7.13 -1.05
C SER A 762 -24.74 -7.23 -0.34
N ARG A 763 -25.57 -8.23 -0.68
CA ARG A 763 -26.80 -8.51 0.10
C ARG A 763 -26.49 -8.89 1.54
N VAL A 764 -25.45 -9.69 1.77
CA VAL A 764 -24.98 -10.04 3.12
C VAL A 764 -24.52 -8.79 3.87
N ALA A 765 -23.77 -7.91 3.22
CA ALA A 765 -23.31 -6.65 3.80
C ALA A 765 -24.48 -5.73 4.16
N ALA A 766 -25.51 -5.64 3.31
CA ALA A 766 -26.71 -4.87 3.59
C ALA A 766 -27.53 -5.43 4.76
N VAL A 767 -27.72 -6.76 4.82
CA VAL A 767 -28.43 -7.42 5.92
C VAL A 767 -27.68 -7.26 7.25
N LEU A 768 -26.35 -7.33 7.21
CA LEU A 768 -25.51 -7.21 8.39
C LEU A 768 -25.10 -5.77 8.68
N ASP A 769 -25.48 -4.79 7.86
CA ASP A 769 -25.07 -3.39 7.95
C ASP A 769 -23.57 -3.24 8.29
N ASP A 770 -22.71 -3.86 7.47
CA ASP A 770 -21.26 -3.86 7.63
C ASP A 770 -20.57 -3.22 6.41
N ALA A 771 -19.98 -2.05 6.64
CA ALA A 771 -19.28 -1.29 5.60
C ALA A 771 -18.08 -2.06 5.01
N GLY A 772 -17.41 -2.91 5.80
CA GLY A 772 -16.24 -3.64 5.34
C GLY A 772 -16.57 -4.80 4.39
N LEU A 773 -17.68 -5.51 4.62
CA LEU A 773 -18.21 -6.50 3.69
C LEU A 773 -18.68 -5.83 2.38
N GLU A 774 -19.25 -4.63 2.47
CA GLU A 774 -19.65 -3.86 1.28
C GLU A 774 -18.43 -3.41 0.45
N MET A 775 -17.35 -2.98 1.11
CA MET A 775 -16.08 -2.70 0.43
C MET A 775 -15.51 -3.95 -0.26
N LEU A 776 -15.56 -5.12 0.37
CA LEU A 776 -15.12 -6.38 -0.23
C LEU A 776 -15.97 -6.77 -1.45
N ALA A 777 -17.26 -6.45 -1.44
CA ALA A 777 -18.18 -6.71 -2.55
C ALA A 777 -17.96 -5.77 -3.75
N THR A 778 -17.54 -4.52 -3.52
CA THR A 778 -17.50 -3.45 -4.54
C THR A 778 -16.11 -3.07 -5.07
N ASN A 779 -15.03 -3.70 -4.60
CA ASN A 779 -13.66 -3.37 -5.01
C ASN A 779 -13.26 -3.77 -6.46
N ASP A 780 -12.05 -3.35 -6.86
CA ASP A 780 -11.49 -3.49 -8.20
C ASP A 780 -10.67 -4.78 -8.42
N VAL A 781 -10.70 -5.70 -7.45
CA VAL A 781 -9.91 -6.94 -7.47
C VAL A 781 -10.74 -8.11 -8.00
N PHE A 782 -10.13 -9.00 -8.75
CA PHE A 782 -10.63 -10.33 -9.02
C PHE A 782 -9.69 -11.34 -8.36
N TRP A 783 -10.25 -12.35 -7.72
CA TRP A 783 -9.50 -13.37 -6.99
C TRP A 783 -9.20 -14.55 -7.90
N ASP A 784 -8.12 -14.45 -8.66
CA ASP A 784 -7.69 -15.49 -9.59
C ASP A 784 -6.94 -16.60 -8.87
N GLU A 785 -7.08 -17.83 -9.35
CA GLU A 785 -6.53 -19.01 -8.69
C GLU A 785 -5.15 -19.34 -9.24
N VAL A 786 -4.20 -19.64 -8.36
CA VAL A 786 -2.88 -20.17 -8.73
C VAL A 786 -3.06 -21.51 -9.42
N ALA A 787 -2.49 -21.65 -10.61
CA ALA A 787 -2.48 -22.88 -11.40
C ALA A 787 -1.20 -23.69 -11.18
N SER A 788 -0.03 -23.05 -11.22
CA SER A 788 1.26 -23.67 -10.92
C SER A 788 2.29 -22.66 -10.45
N VAL A 789 3.31 -23.17 -9.74
CA VAL A 789 4.52 -22.46 -9.34
C VAL A 789 5.70 -23.36 -9.73
N GLU A 790 6.61 -22.86 -10.57
CA GLU A 790 7.71 -23.65 -11.16
C GLU A 790 9.03 -22.89 -11.01
N SER A 791 10.08 -23.50 -10.45
CA SER A 791 11.41 -22.87 -10.43
C SER A 791 11.96 -22.72 -11.86
N LEU A 792 12.51 -21.55 -12.16
CA LEU A 792 13.22 -21.24 -13.41
C LEU A 792 14.75 -21.16 -13.20
N GLY A 793 15.23 -21.45 -11.98
CA GLY A 793 16.63 -21.29 -11.60
C GLY A 793 17.04 -19.84 -11.38
N GLU A 794 18.35 -19.61 -11.35
CA GLU A 794 18.91 -18.29 -11.07
C GLU A 794 18.80 -17.34 -12.26
N GLN A 795 18.28 -16.14 -12.01
CA GLN A 795 18.16 -15.07 -13.01
C GLN A 795 18.49 -13.70 -12.41
N PRO A 796 18.89 -12.71 -13.22
CA PRO A 796 18.94 -11.32 -12.80
C PRO A 796 17.56 -10.84 -12.37
N VAL A 797 17.50 -10.23 -11.18
CA VAL A 797 16.28 -9.73 -10.58
C VAL A 797 16.36 -8.25 -10.24
N TYR A 798 15.21 -7.62 -10.22
CA TYR A 798 15.01 -6.19 -10.14
C TYR A 798 13.92 -5.90 -9.13
N ASP A 799 13.94 -4.67 -8.65
CA ASP A 799 12.97 -4.19 -7.69
C ASP A 799 12.62 -2.74 -7.99
N ALA A 800 11.46 -2.32 -7.49
CA ALA A 800 10.89 -1.03 -7.75
C ALA A 800 10.29 -0.43 -6.47
N THR A 801 10.25 0.90 -6.40
CA THR A 801 9.75 1.61 -5.22
C THR A 801 8.56 2.48 -5.56
N VAL A 802 7.45 2.26 -4.87
CA VAL A 802 6.20 3.03 -4.90
C VAL A 802 5.85 3.47 -3.48
N PRO A 803 6.09 4.74 -3.11
CA PRO A 803 5.77 5.24 -1.77
C PRO A 803 4.26 5.24 -1.47
N GLY A 804 3.91 5.10 -0.19
CA GLY A 804 2.55 5.24 0.32
C GLY A 804 1.76 3.93 0.37
N THR A 805 1.48 3.32 -0.77
CA THR A 805 0.72 2.04 -0.85
C THR A 805 1.62 0.81 -0.91
N HIS A 806 2.91 1.00 -1.21
CA HIS A 806 3.91 -0.06 -1.26
C HIS A 806 3.61 -1.21 -2.22
N ASN A 807 2.79 -1.00 -3.25
CA ASN A 807 2.45 -2.04 -4.22
C ASN A 807 2.18 -1.45 -5.62
N PHE A 808 2.16 -2.31 -6.64
CA PHE A 808 1.79 -1.96 -8.01
C PHE A 808 1.25 -3.17 -8.78
N VAL A 809 0.67 -2.93 -9.96
CA VAL A 809 0.22 -3.99 -10.87
C VAL A 809 1.31 -4.32 -11.89
N ALA A 810 1.69 -5.60 -11.95
CA ALA A 810 2.69 -6.12 -12.87
C ALA A 810 2.21 -7.41 -13.56
N ASN A 811 2.34 -7.52 -14.88
CA ASN A 811 1.78 -8.59 -15.71
C ASN A 811 0.29 -8.88 -15.40
N GLY A 812 -0.46 -7.85 -15.02
CA GLY A 812 -1.85 -7.96 -14.59
C GLY A 812 -2.06 -8.67 -13.24
N ILE A 813 -1.06 -8.72 -12.35
CA ILE A 813 -1.12 -9.28 -10.99
C ILE A 813 -0.67 -8.18 -10.00
N SER A 814 -1.27 -8.14 -8.81
CA SER A 814 -0.91 -7.17 -7.78
C SER A 814 0.30 -7.66 -6.98
N VAL A 815 1.37 -6.87 -6.93
CA VAL A 815 2.67 -7.19 -6.31
C VAL A 815 3.12 -6.09 -5.36
N HIS A 816 3.95 -6.41 -4.36
CA HIS A 816 4.36 -5.47 -3.30
C HIS A 816 5.87 -5.14 -3.33
N ASN A 817 6.24 -3.98 -2.79
CA ASN A 817 7.59 -3.41 -2.74
C ASN A 817 8.44 -3.97 -1.57
N SER A 818 9.69 -3.52 -1.50
CA SER A 818 10.65 -3.82 -0.41
C SER A 818 10.54 -2.94 0.85
N ILE A 819 10.90 -3.54 2.01
CA ILE A 819 10.81 -3.00 3.40
C ILE A 819 11.84 -1.90 3.71
N GLU A 820 12.94 -1.81 2.95
CA GLU A 820 14.10 -0.93 3.20
C GLU A 820 13.82 0.59 3.34
N GLN A 821 12.61 1.04 3.02
CA GLN A 821 12.35 2.44 2.75
C GLN A 821 12.33 3.33 4.00
N ASP A 822 11.87 2.88 5.16
CA ASP A 822 11.62 3.82 6.28
C ASP A 822 12.87 4.26 7.06
N ALA A 823 13.98 3.53 6.94
CA ALA A 823 15.24 3.88 7.59
C ALA A 823 15.91 5.12 6.96
N ASP A 824 16.44 6.01 7.79
CA ASP A 824 17.26 7.14 7.35
C ASP A 824 18.72 6.73 7.17
N VAL A 825 19.21 5.87 8.07
CA VAL A 825 20.56 5.32 8.06
C VAL A 825 20.50 3.80 8.19
N VAL A 826 21.30 3.10 7.41
CA VAL A 826 21.50 1.64 7.52
C VAL A 826 22.98 1.36 7.77
N ILE A 827 23.27 0.70 8.88
CA ILE A 827 24.61 0.24 9.25
C ILE A 827 24.62 -1.28 9.21
N LEU A 828 25.45 -1.86 8.34
CA LEU A 828 25.64 -3.30 8.24
C LEU A 828 26.96 -3.67 8.93
N LEU A 829 26.89 -4.60 9.88
CA LEU A 829 28.06 -5.09 10.59
C LEU A 829 28.57 -6.37 9.93
N HIS A 830 29.86 -6.37 9.56
CA HIS A 830 30.53 -7.51 8.97
C HIS A 830 31.81 -7.86 9.75
N ARG A 831 32.05 -9.16 9.93
CA ARG A 831 33.28 -9.68 10.51
C ARG A 831 33.77 -10.84 9.67
N GLU A 832 34.93 -10.67 9.06
CA GLU A 832 35.51 -11.67 8.15
C GLU A 832 35.89 -12.95 8.92
N ASP A 833 36.45 -12.78 10.12
CA ASP A 833 36.91 -13.85 11.01
C ASP A 833 35.80 -14.77 11.54
N ALA A 834 34.55 -14.31 11.49
CA ALA A 834 33.38 -15.11 11.83
C ALA A 834 33.07 -16.16 10.74
N TYR A 835 33.49 -15.92 9.50
CA TYR A 835 33.30 -16.84 8.38
C TYR A 835 34.58 -17.60 8.03
N GLU A 836 35.75 -16.98 8.21
CA GLU A 836 37.05 -17.52 7.85
C GLU A 836 37.99 -17.42 9.06
N ARG A 837 38.12 -18.53 9.80
CA ARG A 837 38.88 -18.58 11.07
C ARG A 837 40.36 -18.22 10.94
N GLU A 838 40.93 -18.33 9.74
CA GLU A 838 42.33 -18.00 9.43
C GLU A 838 42.48 -16.65 8.72
N SER A 839 41.44 -15.81 8.71
CA SER A 839 41.49 -14.49 8.06
C SER A 839 42.63 -13.64 8.66
N PRO A 840 43.41 -12.94 7.80
CA PRO A 840 44.46 -12.03 8.26
C PRO A 840 43.90 -10.81 9.01
N ARG A 841 42.58 -10.56 8.94
CA ARG A 841 41.85 -9.48 9.62
C ARG A 841 41.16 -9.96 10.91
N ALA A 842 41.70 -11.00 11.56
CA ALA A 842 41.14 -11.54 12.80
C ALA A 842 41.04 -10.48 13.90
N GLY A 843 39.86 -10.34 14.50
CA GLY A 843 39.58 -9.28 15.48
C GLY A 843 39.20 -7.92 14.89
N GLU A 844 39.10 -7.77 13.56
CA GLU A 844 38.51 -6.58 12.92
C GLU A 844 37.03 -6.79 12.60
N ALA A 845 36.28 -5.69 12.58
CA ALA A 845 34.91 -5.63 12.10
C ALA A 845 34.70 -4.38 11.25
N ASP A 846 33.88 -4.51 10.21
CA ASP A 846 33.50 -3.41 9.33
C ASP A 846 32.10 -2.93 9.72
N LEU A 847 31.97 -1.64 10.04
CA LEU A 847 30.71 -0.90 10.14
C LEU A 847 30.43 -0.25 8.78
N ILE A 848 29.60 -0.89 7.96
CA ILE A 848 29.29 -0.44 6.61
C ILE A 848 28.05 0.44 6.67
N VAL A 849 28.22 1.77 6.58
CA VAL A 849 27.10 2.71 6.43
C VAL A 849 26.60 2.59 4.99
N ALA A 850 25.69 1.67 4.77
CA ALA A 850 25.24 1.24 3.44
C ALA A 850 24.11 2.12 2.87
N LYS A 851 23.42 2.88 3.73
CA LYS A 851 22.45 3.91 3.35
C LYS A 851 22.55 5.07 4.33
N HIS A 852 22.53 6.29 3.81
CA HIS A 852 22.45 7.51 4.59
C HIS A 852 21.68 8.56 3.79
N ARG A 853 20.45 8.90 4.19
CA ARG A 853 19.57 9.81 3.43
C ARG A 853 20.12 11.23 3.30
N ASN A 854 20.84 11.69 4.31
CA ASN A 854 21.27 13.09 4.46
C ASN A 854 22.80 13.25 4.50
N GLY A 855 23.57 12.23 4.10
CA GLY A 855 25.02 12.28 4.20
C GLY A 855 25.73 11.15 3.45
N PRO A 856 27.07 11.08 3.57
CA PRO A 856 27.88 10.10 2.86
C PRO A 856 27.74 8.68 3.44
N THR A 857 27.96 7.69 2.58
CA THR A 857 28.12 6.28 2.92
C THR A 857 29.60 5.92 2.92
N ALA A 858 30.08 5.19 3.93
CA ALA A 858 31.44 4.68 3.98
C ALA A 858 31.51 3.41 4.85
N THR A 859 32.62 2.71 4.78
CA THR A 859 32.94 1.60 5.67
C THR A 859 33.95 2.07 6.70
N VAL A 860 33.62 1.90 7.98
CA VAL A 860 34.49 2.22 9.11
C VAL A 860 34.98 0.92 9.73
N THR A 861 36.29 0.73 9.83
CA THR A 861 36.89 -0.46 10.45
C THR A 861 37.10 -0.24 11.94
N VAL A 862 36.64 -1.17 12.76
CA VAL A 862 36.76 -1.15 14.23
C VAL A 862 37.34 -2.48 14.73
N ALA A 863 37.96 -2.48 15.91
CA ALA A 863 38.43 -3.69 16.55
C ALA A 863 37.33 -4.34 17.40
N PHE A 864 37.11 -5.64 17.22
CA PHE A 864 36.16 -6.43 18.00
C PHE A 864 36.86 -7.19 19.13
N GLN A 865 36.55 -6.84 20.37
CA GLN A 865 37.07 -7.48 21.58
C GLN A 865 35.98 -8.35 22.22
N GLY A 866 35.63 -9.46 21.57
CA GLY A 866 34.50 -10.31 21.96
C GLY A 866 34.55 -10.84 23.40
N HIS A 867 35.75 -11.07 23.95
CA HIS A 867 35.94 -11.50 25.34
C HIS A 867 35.54 -10.42 26.37
N TYR A 868 35.54 -9.14 25.99
CA TYR A 868 35.00 -8.02 26.77
C TYR A 868 33.62 -7.56 26.29
N SER A 869 33.00 -8.27 25.33
CA SER A 869 31.74 -7.89 24.69
C SER A 869 31.70 -6.43 24.25
N ARG A 870 32.69 -5.98 23.46
CA ARG A 870 32.75 -4.61 22.93
C ARG A 870 33.47 -4.48 21.59
N PHE A 871 33.16 -3.41 20.87
CA PHE A 871 33.95 -2.86 19.78
C PHE A 871 34.71 -1.61 20.26
N VAL A 872 35.85 -1.31 19.65
CA VAL A 872 36.65 -0.11 19.92
C VAL A 872 37.24 0.44 18.62
N ASP A 873 37.53 1.74 18.58
CA ASP A 873 38.27 2.35 17.47
C ASP A 873 39.59 1.62 17.21
N MET A 874 39.99 1.56 15.94
CA MET A 874 41.34 1.17 15.58
C MET A 874 42.34 2.20 16.16
N ALA A 875 43.55 1.76 16.49
CA ALA A 875 44.57 2.70 16.94
C ALA A 875 44.82 3.74 15.83
N PRO A 876 44.90 5.04 16.15
CA PRO A 876 45.17 6.06 15.13
C PRO A 876 46.50 5.75 14.44
N HIS A 877 46.50 5.82 13.10
CA HIS A 877 47.69 5.66 12.27
C HIS A 877 48.66 6.82 12.43
#